data_AF-A0A2V3HX20-F1
#
_entry.id   AF-A0A2V3HX20-F1
#
_cell.length_a   1.000
_cell.length_b   1.000
_cell.length_c   1.000
_cell.angle_alpha   90.00
_cell.angle_beta   90.00
_cell.angle_gamma   90.00
#
_symmetry.space_group_name_H-M   'P 1'
#
loop_
_entity.id
_entity.type
_entity.pdbx_description
1 polymer ?
#
loop_
_entity_poly.entity_id
_entity_poly.type
_entity_poly.pdbx_seq_one_letter_code
_entity_poly.pdbx_strand_id
1 'polypeptide(L)'
;LGGPGALRRWLQTLARRPIDSGYVPEHIQNRRHEQTQWWLLSIANRLRPLLRGDDRSALDEALLVTGCSSGEPLPLPDAAANGDAWLRDLLQNIEWSGWNEHFDGGRQASISGLQHLLQAHAGLRRSQRLVGQQPTADGREWVFELLDLLAGLTFPASDQDDDRVRLLTPSDALGCSAELIILTHLDTGSWDLRPESIPGLADEERAELDVLPPDARMRQARHCFHHLLHAAPEVVVLDAPDDESGQPAAPLSEWLQKLPVVDEVMLPSFLDHDDVAGLEGDPESAWAVHELSTSASTTSDYLIARPVAVIHRDEGRFEIAVTGSSARDRRQRDGIDLHSARAPASGALNPAALTVPLDEPLMRDRLRRQPLRGSDAQHFLPDSEKHRMVSIERLRLQPKATEDPSPREHDSWPTIGLRLPNGRFALSVDPRPLAPSGIAIPDNDHRHGFEAKATGTVRHWSASRLRSWLTCPRQAWLKVRLKASQLESLDEDIDNRTRGLLLHGAYAELLCDVLGVTLGEERTSFTPHSLAVCGESEAELMQRLLCIVDVHAPWLRRGDGVAAARRLDLVGMNDSEWADWLENPVPIAAAGRFGDLLRAELSLAEASVLALEWSLPRSEEVPGVKLELPDKGKDVPAPILVRGNIDRVELFPHGGGSAITGEETVWVDEKGVEEVCPLDLDEKEEWNARRLVIIRDLKTLEGPNPGKGGLRHRRDLMEDVQLALYARAWEVCHPGDRVIGVGITEVGERSGHYLEVDPDFIDEVRLLGLGTVGSLVAQVYRQPSEKATSVTSNPFRSWIRHRITAALLASEQASAGLVHPTPRQSSCSYCDVKAICGLAASVGGERQWS
;
A
#
# COMPACT_ATOMS: atom_id res chain seq x y z
N LEU A 1 -10.17 10.99 12.59
CA LEU A 1 -10.58 10.25 13.81
C LEU A 1 -9.88 10.81 15.05
N GLY A 2 -10.37 11.90 15.62
CA GLY A 2 -9.84 12.47 16.86
C GLY A 2 -10.88 13.41 17.48
N GLY A 3 -11.10 13.31 18.78
CA GLY A 3 -12.11 14.11 19.49
C GLY A 3 -12.58 13.44 20.80
N PRO A 4 -13.40 14.14 21.60
CA PRO A 4 -13.95 13.59 22.85
C PRO A 4 -14.61 12.21 22.65
N GLY A 5 -14.28 11.26 23.53
CA GLY A 5 -14.83 9.90 23.50
C GLY A 5 -14.31 9.00 22.38
N ALA A 6 -13.29 9.42 21.62
CA ALA A 6 -12.67 8.57 20.60
C ALA A 6 -12.02 7.33 21.21
N LEU A 7 -11.35 7.46 22.36
CA LEU A 7 -10.74 6.32 23.06
C LEU A 7 -11.80 5.27 23.43
N ARG A 8 -12.92 5.71 24.04
CA ARG A 8 -14.03 4.82 24.38
C ARG A 8 -14.56 4.06 23.17
N ARG A 9 -14.74 4.73 22.02
CA ARG A 9 -15.22 4.07 20.79
C ARG A 9 -14.24 3.01 20.26
N TRP A 10 -12.93 3.30 20.33
CA TRP A 10 -11.89 2.33 19.97
C TRP A 10 -11.92 1.11 20.90
N LEU A 11 -11.96 1.34 22.22
CA LEU A 11 -12.04 0.27 23.21
C LEU A 11 -13.31 -0.58 23.05
N GLN A 12 -14.46 0.05 22.81
CA GLN A 12 -15.73 -0.66 22.53
C GLN A 12 -15.67 -1.52 21.26
N THR A 13 -14.92 -1.09 20.25
CA THR A 13 -14.76 -1.85 19.01
C THR A 13 -13.86 -3.07 19.24
N LEU A 14 -12.74 -2.88 19.96
CA LEU A 14 -11.77 -3.94 20.26
C LEU A 14 -12.23 -4.94 21.33
N ALA A 15 -13.19 -4.55 22.18
CA ALA A 15 -13.80 -5.42 23.17
C ALA A 15 -14.73 -6.49 22.56
N ARG A 16 -15.06 -6.37 21.27
CA ARG A 16 -15.87 -7.36 20.55
C ARG A 16 -14.99 -8.45 19.98
N ARG A 17 -15.55 -9.66 19.84
CA ARG A 17 -14.85 -10.72 19.10
C ARG A 17 -14.55 -10.27 17.67
N PRO A 18 -13.35 -10.57 17.14
CA PRO A 18 -13.06 -10.28 15.75
C PRO A 18 -13.99 -11.09 14.84
N ILE A 19 -14.42 -10.46 13.75
CA ILE A 19 -15.12 -11.15 12.66
C ILE A 19 -14.15 -12.17 12.05
N ASP A 20 -14.52 -13.45 11.97
CA ASP A 20 -13.66 -14.48 11.40
C ASP A 20 -13.21 -14.08 9.98
N SER A 21 -11.90 -14.13 9.76
CA SER A 21 -11.30 -13.82 8.47
C SER A 21 -11.28 -15.02 7.55
N GLY A 22 -11.42 -16.25 8.04
CA GLY A 22 -11.24 -17.50 7.28
C GLY A 22 -9.79 -17.80 6.85
N TYR A 23 -8.96 -16.77 6.68
CA TYR A 23 -7.57 -16.85 6.19
C TYR A 23 -6.54 -17.14 7.30
N VAL A 24 -6.85 -16.77 8.54
CA VAL A 24 -6.01 -16.99 9.71
C VAL A 24 -6.77 -17.94 10.64
N PRO A 25 -6.15 -18.99 11.21
CA PRO A 25 -6.82 -19.83 12.18
C PRO A 25 -7.47 -18.99 13.28
N GLU A 26 -8.72 -19.28 13.63
CA GLU A 26 -9.55 -18.48 14.54
C GLU A 26 -8.79 -18.15 15.83
N HIS A 27 -8.13 -19.13 16.45
CA HIS A 27 -7.34 -18.93 17.67
C HIS A 27 -6.17 -17.91 17.51
N ILE A 28 -5.57 -17.81 16.33
CA ILE A 28 -4.51 -16.82 16.03
C ILE A 28 -5.13 -15.44 15.82
N GLN A 29 -6.25 -15.37 15.11
CA GLN A 29 -6.97 -14.11 14.89
C GLN A 29 -7.48 -13.53 16.21
N ASN A 30 -8.15 -14.35 17.01
CA ASN A 30 -8.62 -14.04 18.35
C ASN A 30 -7.46 -13.54 19.24
N ARG A 31 -6.34 -14.27 19.25
CA ARG A 31 -5.14 -13.85 20.00
C ARG A 31 -4.61 -12.49 19.53
N ARG A 32 -4.50 -12.25 18.22
CA ARG A 32 -3.99 -10.97 17.70
C ARG A 32 -4.91 -9.80 18.03
N HIS A 33 -6.23 -10.01 17.94
CA HIS A 33 -7.21 -8.98 18.25
C HIS A 33 -7.17 -8.62 19.74
N GLU A 34 -7.14 -9.63 20.62
CA GLU A 34 -7.00 -9.42 22.06
C GLU A 34 -5.65 -8.80 22.43
N GLN A 35 -4.55 -9.20 21.77
CA GLN A 35 -3.24 -8.54 21.94
C GLN A 35 -3.30 -7.06 21.56
N THR A 36 -4.05 -6.71 20.51
CA THR A 36 -4.24 -5.33 20.09
C THR A 36 -5.06 -4.54 21.11
N GLN A 37 -6.15 -5.13 21.62
CA GLN A 37 -6.95 -4.57 22.72
C GLN A 37 -6.07 -4.31 23.95
N TRP A 38 -5.29 -5.33 24.36
CA TRP A 38 -4.37 -5.25 25.49
C TRP A 38 -3.30 -4.17 25.32
N TRP A 39 -2.71 -4.05 24.13
CA TRP A 39 -1.67 -3.05 23.86
C TRP A 39 -2.24 -1.63 23.94
N LEU A 40 -3.41 -1.38 23.34
CA LEU A 40 -4.06 -0.08 23.41
C LEU A 40 -4.48 0.28 24.84
N LEU A 41 -5.06 -0.67 25.58
CA LEU A 41 -5.41 -0.50 26.99
C LEU A 41 -4.18 -0.21 27.85
N SER A 42 -3.07 -0.91 27.60
CA SER A 42 -1.82 -0.70 28.34
C SER A 42 -1.27 0.71 28.15
N ILE A 43 -1.29 1.22 26.92
CA ILE A 43 -0.88 2.60 26.62
C ILE A 43 -1.84 3.60 27.24
N ALA A 44 -3.15 3.41 27.06
CA ALA A 44 -4.16 4.28 27.63
C ALA A 44 -4.07 4.33 29.16
N ASN A 45 -3.83 3.19 29.82
CA ASN A 45 -3.68 3.13 31.27
C ASN A 45 -2.38 3.78 31.76
N ARG A 46 -1.28 3.68 31.00
CA ARG A 46 -0.05 4.44 31.28
C ARG A 46 -0.27 5.95 31.15
N LEU A 47 -1.06 6.39 30.17
CA LEU A 47 -1.39 7.80 29.96
C LEU A 47 -2.55 8.30 30.83
N ARG A 48 -3.12 7.45 31.68
CA ARG A 48 -4.33 7.73 32.48
C ARG A 48 -4.32 9.09 33.22
N PRO A 49 -3.20 9.55 33.81
CA PRO A 49 -3.16 10.87 34.43
C PRO A 49 -3.32 12.02 33.45
N LEU A 50 -2.99 11.85 32.18
CA LEU A 50 -3.06 12.89 31.15
C LEU A 50 -4.42 12.93 30.44
N LEU A 51 -5.20 11.86 30.54
CA LEU A 51 -6.49 11.74 29.88
C LEU A 51 -7.55 12.67 30.49
N ARG A 52 -8.53 13.07 29.64
CA ARG A 52 -9.76 13.74 30.10
C ARG A 52 -10.56 12.80 31.01
N GLY A 53 -11.44 13.37 31.85
CA GLY A 53 -12.32 12.58 32.72
C GLY A 53 -13.14 11.50 31.99
N ASP A 54 -13.75 11.84 30.85
CA ASP A 54 -14.56 10.89 30.07
C ASP A 54 -13.72 9.71 29.55
N ASP A 55 -12.53 9.99 29.01
CA ASP A 55 -11.62 8.96 28.48
C ASP A 55 -11.00 8.12 29.60
N ARG A 56 -10.78 8.71 30.78
CA ARG A 56 -10.33 8.01 31.99
C ARG A 56 -11.40 7.03 32.48
N SER A 57 -12.67 7.44 32.49
CA SER A 57 -13.78 6.59 32.94
C SER A 57 -13.96 5.34 32.07
N ALA A 58 -13.59 5.39 30.79
CA ALA A 58 -13.65 4.24 29.90
C ALA A 58 -12.67 3.12 30.32
N LEU A 59 -11.60 3.44 31.04
CA LEU A 59 -10.65 2.45 31.55
C LEU A 59 -11.14 1.73 32.81
N ASP A 60 -12.22 2.23 33.43
CA ASP A 60 -12.85 1.63 34.61
C ASP A 60 -14.06 0.73 34.24
N GLU A 61 -14.46 0.73 32.98
CA GLU A 61 -15.56 -0.11 32.48
C GLU A 61 -15.09 -1.56 32.35
N ALA A 62 -15.62 -2.45 33.21
CA ALA A 62 -15.27 -3.87 33.24
C ALA A 62 -15.38 -4.55 31.86
N LEU A 63 -16.40 -4.19 31.07
CA LEU A 63 -16.61 -4.72 29.72
C LEU A 63 -15.49 -4.35 28.74
N LEU A 64 -14.80 -3.23 28.94
CA LEU A 64 -13.75 -2.74 28.03
C LEU A 64 -12.37 -3.30 28.37
N VAL A 65 -12.14 -3.63 29.64
CA VAL A 65 -10.88 -4.21 30.13
C VAL A 65 -10.87 -5.75 30.16
N THR A 66 -11.99 -6.38 29.80
CA THR A 66 -12.10 -7.83 29.65
C THR A 66 -11.65 -8.23 28.24
N GLY A 67 -10.83 -9.28 28.13
CA GLY A 67 -10.31 -9.80 26.87
C GLY A 67 -11.44 -10.27 25.96
N CYS A 68 -11.49 -9.74 24.75
CA CYS A 68 -12.56 -10.01 23.79
C CYS A 68 -12.67 -11.48 23.36
N SER A 69 -11.59 -12.26 23.50
CA SER A 69 -11.57 -13.70 23.23
C SER A 69 -11.55 -14.54 24.50
N SER A 70 -10.71 -14.19 25.47
CA SER A 70 -10.50 -14.98 26.69
C SER A 70 -11.64 -14.82 27.69
N GLY A 71 -12.36 -13.69 27.67
CA GLY A 71 -13.37 -13.35 28.68
C GLY A 71 -12.77 -13.04 30.05
N GLU A 72 -11.45 -12.97 30.15
CA GLU A 72 -10.71 -12.72 31.40
C GLU A 72 -10.29 -11.25 31.50
N PRO A 73 -10.18 -10.67 32.70
CA PRO A 73 -9.66 -9.31 32.87
C PRO A 73 -8.21 -9.24 32.38
N LEU A 74 -7.93 -8.29 31.47
CA LEU A 74 -6.61 -8.14 30.88
C LEU A 74 -5.62 -7.55 31.91
N PRO A 75 -4.37 -8.07 31.97
CA PRO A 75 -3.37 -7.55 32.90
C PRO A 75 -2.86 -6.19 32.41
N LEU A 76 -3.22 -5.11 33.10
CA LEU A 76 -2.79 -3.75 32.75
C LEU A 76 -1.60 -3.30 33.60
N PRO A 77 -0.67 -2.51 33.06
CA PRO A 77 0.40 -1.91 33.85
C PRO A 77 -0.16 -0.89 34.85
N ASP A 78 0.49 -0.71 35.99
CA ASP A 78 0.05 0.29 36.97
C ASP A 78 0.03 1.70 36.38
N ALA A 79 -1.07 2.42 36.63
CA ALA A 79 -1.20 3.81 36.26
C ALA A 79 -0.45 4.68 37.28
N ALA A 80 0.28 5.68 36.79
CA ALA A 80 0.89 6.67 37.65
C ALA A 80 -0.18 7.47 38.42
N ALA A 81 0.14 7.93 39.62
CA ALA A 81 -0.82 8.62 40.49
C ALA A 81 -1.24 10.01 39.96
N ASN A 82 -0.36 10.68 39.21
CA ASN A 82 -0.54 12.02 38.67
C ASN A 82 0.43 12.26 37.51
N GLY A 83 0.32 13.40 36.82
CA GLY A 83 1.16 13.75 35.68
C GLY A 83 2.65 13.82 36.02
N ASP A 84 2.99 14.34 37.20
CA ASP A 84 4.39 14.39 37.67
C ASP A 84 4.98 12.99 37.89
N ALA A 85 4.18 12.06 38.42
CA ALA A 85 4.58 10.65 38.56
C ALA A 85 4.71 9.98 37.19
N TRP A 86 3.80 10.26 36.26
CA TRP A 86 3.89 9.77 34.89
C TRP A 86 5.19 10.22 34.21
N LEU A 87 5.58 11.49 34.35
CA LEU A 87 6.82 12.01 33.76
C LEU A 87 8.06 11.30 34.33
N ARG A 88 8.09 11.05 35.63
CA ARG A 88 9.18 10.29 36.27
C ARG A 88 9.23 8.84 35.79
N ASP A 89 8.08 8.17 35.75
CA ASP A 89 7.98 6.78 35.31
C ASP A 89 8.43 6.65 33.85
N LEU A 90 8.02 7.59 32.97
CA LEU A 90 8.46 7.63 31.57
C LEU A 90 9.99 7.65 31.47
N LEU A 91 10.65 8.51 32.25
CA LEU A 91 12.11 8.67 32.22
C LEU A 91 12.85 7.46 32.79
N GLN A 92 12.28 6.76 33.77
CA GLN A 92 12.86 5.53 34.32
C GLN A 92 12.81 4.36 33.33
N ASN A 93 11.87 4.39 32.37
CA ASN A 93 11.73 3.34 31.36
C ASN A 93 12.61 3.58 30.10
N ILE A 94 13.38 4.67 30.05
CA ILE A 94 14.33 4.92 28.96
C ILE A 94 15.59 4.05 29.15
N GLU A 95 16.02 3.36 28.10
CA GLU A 95 17.28 2.60 28.10
C GLU A 95 18.49 3.54 27.97
N TRP A 96 18.90 4.13 29.10
CA TRP A 96 19.98 5.11 29.14
C TRP A 96 21.34 4.58 28.67
N SER A 97 21.61 3.27 28.81
CA SER A 97 22.85 2.65 28.32
C SER A 97 22.97 2.73 26.79
N GLY A 98 21.92 2.37 26.04
CA GLY A 98 21.92 2.43 24.58
C GLY A 98 21.94 3.88 24.03
N TRP A 99 21.40 4.83 24.81
CA TRP A 99 21.47 6.26 24.49
C TRP A 99 22.87 6.84 24.72
N ASN A 100 23.61 6.32 25.70
CA ASN A 100 24.97 6.75 26.01
C ASN A 100 26.06 6.07 25.16
N GLU A 101 25.78 4.94 24.50
CA GLU A 101 26.79 4.18 23.74
C GLU A 101 27.01 4.69 22.30
N HIS A 102 26.07 5.47 21.76
CA HIS A 102 26.13 5.99 20.39
C HIS A 102 25.97 7.51 20.40
N PHE A 103 27.09 8.23 20.52
CA PHE A 103 27.11 9.69 20.46
C PHE A 103 27.09 10.17 19.00
N ASP A 104 25.95 10.04 18.33
CA ASP A 104 25.64 10.91 17.19
C ASP A 104 25.15 12.26 17.75
N GLY A 105 25.55 13.40 17.18
CA GLY A 105 25.28 14.73 17.77
C GLY A 105 23.79 15.02 18.05
N GLY A 106 22.86 14.31 17.40
CA GLY A 106 21.42 14.43 17.63
C GLY A 106 20.94 13.82 18.96
N ARG A 107 21.53 12.70 19.40
CA ARG A 107 21.20 12.08 20.70
C ARG A 107 21.67 12.93 21.88
N GLN A 108 22.81 13.61 21.75
CA GLN A 108 23.33 14.52 22.78
C GLN A 108 22.41 15.73 23.03
N ALA A 109 21.91 16.35 21.95
CA ALA A 109 20.95 17.46 22.04
C ALA A 109 19.64 17.03 22.73
N SER A 110 19.18 15.80 22.46
CA SER A 110 17.97 15.24 23.07
C SER A 110 18.12 15.01 24.59
N ILE A 111 19.28 14.51 25.03
CA ILE A 111 19.59 14.33 26.47
C ILE A 111 19.67 15.69 27.17
N SER A 112 20.37 16.66 26.58
CA SER A 112 20.43 18.03 27.10
C SER A 112 19.04 18.66 27.22
N GLY A 113 18.20 18.51 26.19
CA GLY A 113 16.83 19.03 26.21
C GLY A 113 15.98 18.43 27.32
N LEU A 114 16.08 17.12 27.56
CA LEU A 114 15.41 16.45 28.67
C LEU A 114 15.89 16.97 30.04
N GLN A 115 17.19 17.24 30.20
CA GLN A 115 17.74 17.80 31.44
C GLN A 115 17.19 19.20 31.72
N HIS A 116 17.13 20.07 30.72
CA HIS A 116 16.58 21.43 30.86
C HIS A 116 15.10 21.40 31.22
N LEU A 117 14.31 20.55 30.55
CA LEU A 117 12.91 20.34 30.89
C LEU A 117 12.73 19.90 32.35
N LEU A 118 13.53 18.93 32.79
CA LEU A 118 13.48 18.43 34.17
C LEU A 118 13.85 19.48 35.21
N GLN A 119 14.88 20.30 34.93
CA GLN A 119 15.28 21.39 35.81
C GLN A 119 14.21 22.48 35.88
N ALA A 120 13.64 22.87 34.73
CA ALA A 120 12.57 23.86 34.68
C ALA A 120 11.30 23.36 35.38
N HIS A 121 10.95 22.08 35.20
CA HIS A 121 9.80 21.46 35.86
C HIS A 121 10.01 21.40 37.38
N ALA A 122 11.19 20.96 37.83
CA ALA A 122 11.54 20.94 39.25
C ALA A 122 11.60 22.36 39.86
N GLY A 123 12.05 23.34 39.08
CA GLY A 123 12.07 24.76 39.44
C GLY A 123 10.65 25.30 39.62
N LEU A 124 9.77 25.08 38.64
CA LEU A 124 8.36 25.46 38.70
C LEU A 124 7.67 24.87 39.94
N ARG A 125 7.83 23.56 40.18
CA ARG A 125 7.26 22.89 41.36
C ARG A 125 7.80 23.46 42.67
N ARG A 126 9.06 23.87 42.72
CA ARG A 126 9.66 24.52 43.89
C ARG A 126 9.07 25.90 44.12
N SER A 127 8.97 26.72 43.07
CA SER A 127 8.38 28.07 43.13
C SER A 127 6.91 28.04 43.56
N GLN A 128 6.12 27.13 42.98
CA GLN A 128 4.71 26.94 43.35
C GLN A 128 4.56 26.59 44.84
N ARG A 129 5.39 25.67 45.34
CA ARG A 129 5.40 25.31 46.78
C ARG A 129 5.77 26.49 47.68
N LEU A 130 6.74 27.32 47.27
CA LEU A 130 7.20 28.48 48.05
C LEU A 130 6.13 29.57 48.17
N VAL A 131 5.32 29.77 47.13
CA VAL A 131 4.25 30.78 47.09
C VAL A 131 2.91 30.22 47.57
N GLY A 132 2.83 28.92 47.90
CA GLY A 132 1.61 28.25 48.33
C GLY A 132 0.60 28.00 47.19
N GLN A 133 1.04 28.07 45.94
CA GLN A 133 0.22 27.74 44.77
C GLN A 133 0.07 26.22 44.66
N GLN A 134 -1.17 25.76 44.46
CA GLN A 134 -1.44 24.34 44.21
C GLN A 134 -1.05 23.98 42.76
N PRO A 135 -0.13 23.04 42.55
CA PRO A 135 0.24 22.60 41.20
C PRO A 135 -0.92 21.85 40.55
N THR A 136 -1.02 21.92 39.22
CA THR A 136 -1.94 21.05 38.47
C THR A 136 -1.45 19.60 38.63
N ALA A 137 -2.36 18.67 38.91
CA ALA A 137 -1.99 17.28 39.20
C ALA A 137 -2.17 16.38 37.97
N ASP A 138 -3.21 16.60 37.19
CA ASP A 138 -3.63 15.69 36.15
C ASP A 138 -4.48 16.37 35.06
N GLY A 139 -4.80 15.61 34.02
CA GLY A 139 -5.62 16.00 32.89
C GLY A 139 -4.98 17.08 32.02
N ARG A 140 -5.85 17.89 31.40
CA ARG A 140 -5.45 18.95 30.48
C ARG A 140 -4.57 20.01 31.09
N GLU A 141 -4.92 20.45 32.29
CA GLU A 141 -4.26 21.59 32.92
C GLU A 141 -2.79 21.28 33.21
N TRP A 142 -2.48 20.02 33.58
CA TRP A 142 -1.11 19.56 33.70
C TRP A 142 -0.39 19.54 32.35
N VAL A 143 -1.05 19.06 31.29
CA VAL A 143 -0.47 19.03 29.93
C VAL A 143 -0.20 20.45 29.42
N PHE A 144 -1.12 21.38 29.61
CA PHE A 144 -0.95 22.78 29.21
C PHE A 144 0.17 23.45 30.00
N GLU A 145 0.23 23.24 31.32
CA GLU A 145 1.34 23.75 32.14
C GLU A 145 2.70 23.23 31.64
N LEU A 146 2.79 21.96 31.25
CA LEU A 146 4.01 21.40 30.70
C LEU A 146 4.34 21.96 29.30
N LEU A 147 3.33 22.18 28.45
CA LEU A 147 3.51 22.78 27.13
C LEU A 147 3.94 24.24 27.21
N ASP A 148 3.37 25.01 28.13
CA ASP A 148 3.76 26.40 28.39
C ASP A 148 5.19 26.46 28.92
N LEU A 149 5.56 25.52 29.81
CA LEU A 149 6.93 25.38 30.27
C LEU A 149 7.88 25.08 29.10
N LEU A 150 7.52 24.15 28.23
CA LEU A 150 8.30 23.80 27.03
C LEU A 150 8.45 24.99 26.07
N ALA A 151 7.39 25.77 25.85
CA ALA A 151 7.43 26.95 25.00
C ALA A 151 8.35 28.05 25.54
N GLY A 152 8.51 28.11 26.88
CA GLY A 152 9.42 29.04 27.55
C GLY A 152 10.86 28.55 27.70
N LEU A 153 11.17 27.29 27.34
CA LEU A 153 12.54 26.78 27.40
C LEU A 153 13.39 27.37 26.27
N THR A 154 14.42 28.12 26.64
CA THR A 154 15.52 28.42 25.74
C THR A 154 16.59 27.35 25.92
N PHE A 155 16.87 26.61 24.86
CA PHE A 155 18.02 25.71 24.87
C PHE A 155 19.28 26.56 24.69
N PRO A 156 20.34 26.35 25.50
CA PRO A 156 21.63 26.88 25.12
C PRO A 156 21.96 26.36 23.72
N ALA A 157 22.48 27.23 22.86
CA ALA A 157 23.02 26.79 21.58
C ALA A 157 23.94 25.60 21.87
N SER A 158 23.85 24.55 21.05
CA SER A 158 24.77 23.43 21.17
C SER A 158 26.19 23.98 21.19
N ASP A 159 26.95 23.76 22.27
CA ASP A 159 28.41 23.92 22.32
C ASP A 159 29.06 22.85 21.42
N GLN A 160 28.63 22.78 20.16
CA GLN A 160 29.44 22.25 19.07
C GLN A 160 30.14 23.45 18.42
N ASP A 161 30.70 24.33 19.24
CA ASP A 161 31.85 25.07 18.78
C ASP A 161 32.96 24.03 18.60
N ASP A 162 33.32 23.76 17.36
CA ASP A 162 34.61 23.14 17.07
C ASP A 162 35.66 24.05 17.73
N ASP A 163 36.63 23.51 18.48
CA ASP A 163 37.70 24.30 19.12
C ASP A 163 38.39 25.27 18.12
N ARG A 164 38.26 24.99 16.82
CA ARG A 164 38.86 25.74 15.71
C ARG A 164 37.94 26.75 15.03
N VAL A 165 36.61 26.64 15.14
CA VAL A 165 35.65 27.54 14.44
C VAL A 165 34.49 27.88 15.35
N ARG A 166 34.26 29.19 15.56
CA ARG A 166 33.16 29.72 16.38
C ARG A 166 32.23 30.59 15.54
N LEU A 167 30.93 30.35 15.65
CA LEU A 167 29.89 31.15 15.02
C LEU A 167 29.24 32.06 16.06
N LEU A 168 29.62 33.34 16.06
CA LEU A 168 29.19 34.32 17.07
C LEU A 168 28.44 35.48 16.41
N THR A 169 27.47 36.05 17.14
CA THR A 169 26.91 37.35 16.76
C THR A 169 27.94 38.46 17.00
N PRO A 170 27.82 39.64 16.35
CA PRO A 170 28.75 40.74 16.58
C PRO A 170 28.87 41.18 18.04
N SER A 171 27.80 41.05 18.82
CA SER A 171 27.81 41.40 20.25
C SER A 171 28.46 40.31 21.11
N ASP A 172 28.24 39.03 20.79
CA ASP A 172 28.85 37.90 21.52
C ASP A 172 30.36 37.78 21.24
N ALA A 173 30.81 38.26 20.08
CA ALA A 173 32.22 38.29 19.71
C ALA A 173 33.05 39.39 20.41
N LEU A 174 32.41 40.29 21.17
CA LEU A 174 33.13 41.33 21.92
C LEU A 174 34.08 40.70 22.95
N GLY A 175 35.34 41.12 22.96
CA GLY A 175 36.39 40.56 23.81
C GLY A 175 36.99 39.24 23.33
N CYS A 176 36.50 38.66 22.24
CA CYS A 176 37.14 37.51 21.59
C CYS A 176 38.28 37.95 20.68
N SER A 177 39.29 37.09 20.52
CA SER A 177 40.35 37.24 19.52
C SER A 177 40.45 35.97 18.68
N ALA A 178 40.77 36.10 17.40
CA ALA A 178 40.97 34.96 16.49
C ALA A 178 42.18 35.18 15.56
N GLU A 179 42.65 34.12 14.91
CA GLU A 179 43.65 34.23 13.84
C GLU A 179 43.00 34.72 12.54
N LEU A 180 41.74 34.34 12.30
CA LEU A 180 40.94 34.75 11.15
C LEU A 180 39.50 35.06 11.62
N ILE A 181 38.96 36.18 11.18
CA ILE A 181 37.53 36.51 11.32
C ILE A 181 36.90 36.61 9.95
N ILE A 182 35.77 35.93 9.75
CA ILE A 182 34.97 36.06 8.53
C ILE A 182 33.67 36.79 8.90
N LEU A 183 33.46 37.96 8.30
CA LEU A 183 32.24 38.75 8.46
C LEU A 183 31.34 38.53 7.25
N THR A 184 30.08 38.19 7.50
CA THR A 184 29.04 37.93 6.49
C THR A 184 27.73 38.59 6.92
N HIS A 185 26.77 38.73 6.00
CA HIS A 185 25.45 39.34 6.27
C HIS A 185 25.57 40.78 6.81
N LEU A 186 26.33 41.62 6.09
CA LEU A 186 26.56 43.02 6.42
C LEU A 186 25.59 43.96 5.69
N ASP A 187 24.34 43.53 5.52
CA ASP A 187 23.26 44.29 4.92
C ASP A 187 22.39 45.01 5.98
N THR A 188 21.58 45.97 5.53
CA THR A 188 20.68 46.76 6.40
C THR A 188 19.60 45.94 7.10
N GLY A 189 19.21 44.77 6.57
CA GLY A 189 18.25 43.87 7.20
C GLY A 189 18.86 43.07 8.34
N SER A 190 20.10 42.60 8.17
CA SER A 190 20.85 41.83 9.16
C SER A 190 21.43 42.70 10.28
N TRP A 191 21.79 43.95 9.99
CA TRP A 191 22.22 44.94 10.97
C TRP A 191 21.11 45.93 11.27
N ASP A 192 20.09 45.50 12.02
CA ASP A 192 18.95 46.35 12.37
C ASP A 192 19.33 47.50 13.32
N LEU A 193 19.49 48.68 12.75
CA LEU A 193 19.82 49.90 13.48
C LEU A 193 18.58 50.63 14.03
N ARG A 194 17.37 50.13 13.77
CA ARG A 194 16.13 50.79 14.22
C ARG A 194 16.04 50.74 15.75
N PRO A 195 15.56 51.82 16.39
CA PRO A 195 15.34 51.84 17.82
C PRO A 195 14.31 50.78 18.23
N GLU A 196 14.43 50.25 19.45
CA GLU A 196 13.45 49.31 19.98
C GLU A 196 12.07 49.97 20.12
N SER A 197 11.03 49.28 19.65
CA SER A 197 9.65 49.69 19.86
C SER A 197 9.27 49.42 21.31
N ILE A 198 8.90 50.46 22.04
CA ILE A 198 8.41 50.35 23.41
C ILE A 198 6.88 50.19 23.32
N PRO A 199 6.31 49.08 23.83
CA PRO A 199 4.85 48.89 23.81
C PRO A 199 4.13 50.05 24.52
N GLY A 200 3.24 50.74 23.80
CA GLY A 200 2.51 51.90 24.31
C GLY A 200 3.24 53.24 24.22
N LEU A 201 4.35 53.31 23.48
CA LEU A 201 5.04 54.57 23.15
C LEU A 201 5.54 54.55 21.71
N ALA A 202 4.67 54.93 20.78
CA ALA A 202 4.95 55.08 19.35
C ALA A 202 5.82 56.31 19.06
N ASP A 203 6.43 56.35 17.87
CA ASP A 203 7.34 57.42 17.47
C ASP A 203 6.68 58.82 17.49
N GLU A 204 5.38 58.88 17.22
CA GLU A 204 4.57 60.10 17.29
C GLU A 204 4.45 60.61 18.73
N GLU A 205 4.17 59.72 19.68
CA GLU A 205 4.06 60.04 21.11
C GLU A 205 5.43 60.44 21.70
N ARG A 206 6.52 59.87 21.19
CA ARG A 206 7.89 60.27 21.55
C ARG A 206 8.24 61.67 21.06
N ALA A 207 7.86 62.00 19.84
CA ALA A 207 8.08 63.33 19.26
C ALA A 207 7.28 64.40 20.01
N GLU A 208 6.04 64.10 20.41
CA GLU A 208 5.22 65.00 21.23
C GLU A 208 5.79 65.25 22.63
N LEU A 209 6.47 64.25 23.20
CA LEU A 209 7.12 64.33 24.52
C LEU A 209 8.56 64.89 24.47
N ASP A 210 9.04 65.30 23.29
CA ASP A 210 10.42 65.77 23.04
C ASP A 210 11.49 64.75 23.49
N VAL A 211 11.18 63.45 23.39
CA VAL A 211 12.07 62.35 23.76
C VAL A 211 12.80 61.83 22.53
N LEU A 212 14.09 62.16 22.43
CA LEU A 212 14.95 61.72 21.32
C LEU A 212 14.93 60.18 21.15
N PRO A 213 14.96 59.67 19.91
CA PRO A 213 15.10 58.24 19.62
C PRO A 213 16.43 57.69 20.17
N PRO A 214 16.47 56.48 20.76
CA PRO A 214 17.70 55.92 21.29
C PRO A 214 18.62 55.57 20.12
N ASP A 215 19.80 56.17 20.10
CA ASP A 215 20.86 55.88 19.13
C ASP A 215 21.75 54.70 19.56
N ALA A 216 21.38 54.02 20.65
CA ALA A 216 22.18 52.99 21.29
C ALA A 216 22.53 51.85 20.34
N ARG A 217 21.58 51.39 19.51
CA ARG A 217 21.82 50.33 18.52
C ARG A 217 22.80 50.76 17.43
N MET A 218 22.72 52.00 16.95
CA MET A 218 23.70 52.54 15.99
C MET A 218 25.11 52.62 16.60
N ARG A 219 25.22 53.10 17.85
CA ARG A 219 26.52 53.17 18.55
C ARG A 219 27.08 51.78 18.84
N GLN A 220 26.24 50.85 19.27
CA GLN A 220 26.62 49.45 19.52
C GLN A 220 27.08 48.76 18.24
N ALA A 221 26.36 48.93 17.14
CA ALA A 221 26.73 48.39 15.84
C ALA A 221 28.12 48.91 15.40
N ARG A 222 28.34 50.22 15.41
CA ARG A 222 29.66 50.81 15.10
C ARG A 222 30.76 50.27 16.01
N HIS A 223 30.47 50.14 17.30
CA HIS A 223 31.41 49.61 18.29
C HIS A 223 31.78 48.14 18.02
N CYS A 224 30.79 47.28 17.80
CA CYS A 224 31.01 45.86 17.52
C CYS A 224 31.77 45.69 16.19
N PHE A 225 31.37 46.40 15.14
CA PHE A 225 32.04 46.35 13.85
C PHE A 225 33.51 46.76 13.96
N HIS A 226 33.79 47.89 14.62
CA HIS A 226 35.16 48.35 14.84
C HIS A 226 35.97 47.37 15.70
N HIS A 227 35.37 46.76 16.72
CA HIS A 227 36.03 45.73 17.51
C HIS A 227 36.42 44.51 16.66
N LEU A 228 35.49 44.00 15.85
CA LEU A 228 35.70 42.84 14.98
C LEU A 228 36.83 43.06 13.98
N LEU A 229 36.90 44.25 13.37
CA LEU A 229 37.99 44.62 12.45
C LEU A 229 39.39 44.59 13.09
N HIS A 230 39.48 44.68 14.42
CA HIS A 230 40.74 44.69 15.16
C HIS A 230 40.95 43.46 16.06
N ALA A 231 40.03 42.50 16.01
CA ALA A 231 40.05 41.31 16.87
C ALA A 231 40.86 40.14 16.26
N ALA A 232 41.32 40.26 15.01
CA ALA A 232 42.16 39.27 14.34
C ALA A 232 43.23 39.93 13.46
N PRO A 233 44.37 39.26 13.22
CA PRO A 233 45.37 39.73 12.27
C PRO A 233 44.85 39.69 10.82
N GLU A 234 43.90 38.81 10.53
CA GLU A 234 43.22 38.73 9.24
C GLU A 234 41.69 38.78 9.41
N VAL A 235 41.04 39.65 8.64
CA VAL A 235 39.58 39.79 8.63
C VAL A 235 39.10 39.76 7.17
N VAL A 236 38.29 38.76 6.84
CA VAL A 236 37.65 38.62 5.53
C VAL A 236 36.23 39.15 5.61
N VAL A 237 35.90 40.10 4.75
CA VAL A 237 34.57 40.70 4.67
C VAL A 237 33.89 40.19 3.40
N LEU A 238 32.80 39.46 3.57
CA LEU A 238 32.00 38.94 2.47
C LEU A 238 30.86 39.91 2.19
N ASP A 239 30.91 40.56 1.03
CA ASP A 239 29.80 41.33 0.48
C ASP A 239 29.05 40.47 -0.56
N ALA A 240 27.72 40.55 -0.54
CA ALA A 240 26.85 39.80 -1.45
C ALA A 240 26.18 40.80 -2.42
N PRO A 241 26.87 41.21 -3.50
CA PRO A 241 26.45 42.35 -4.33
C PRO A 241 25.19 42.12 -5.16
N ASP A 242 24.77 40.87 -5.39
CA ASP A 242 23.67 40.51 -6.31
C ASP A 242 22.29 40.36 -5.63
N ASP A 243 22.16 40.63 -4.32
CA ASP A 243 20.85 40.70 -3.69
C ASP A 243 20.24 42.09 -3.92
N GLU A 244 19.31 42.21 -4.88
CA GLU A 244 18.62 43.47 -5.23
C GLU A 244 17.97 44.19 -4.02
N SER A 245 17.82 43.50 -2.88
CA SER A 245 17.20 44.01 -1.66
C SER A 245 18.16 44.44 -0.55
N GLY A 246 19.46 44.14 -0.64
CA GLY A 246 20.43 44.37 0.42
C GLY A 246 21.30 45.60 0.21
N GLN A 247 20.97 46.73 0.85
CA GLN A 247 21.93 47.84 0.95
C GLN A 247 22.99 47.52 2.01
N PRO A 248 24.27 47.93 1.82
CA PRO A 248 25.29 47.70 2.84
C PRO A 248 24.92 48.39 4.14
N ALA A 249 25.11 47.70 5.26
CA ALA A 249 24.88 48.24 6.59
C ALA A 249 25.70 49.51 6.81
N ALA A 250 25.18 50.46 7.59
CA ALA A 250 25.84 51.75 7.81
C ALA A 250 27.30 51.61 8.31
N PRO A 251 27.65 50.71 9.27
CA PRO A 251 29.04 50.54 9.69
C PRO A 251 29.98 50.08 8.56
N LEU A 252 29.52 49.19 7.68
CA LEU A 252 30.28 48.73 6.53
C LEU A 252 30.48 49.86 5.51
N SER A 253 29.41 50.56 5.15
CA SER A 253 29.46 51.69 4.21
C SER A 253 30.38 52.83 4.71
N GLU A 254 30.29 53.17 6.00
CA GLU A 254 31.16 54.18 6.64
C GLU A 254 32.64 53.77 6.67
N TRP A 255 32.92 52.47 6.76
CA TRP A 255 34.28 51.95 6.77
C TRP A 255 34.86 51.87 5.35
N LEU A 256 34.10 51.35 4.39
CA LEU A 256 34.51 51.28 2.97
C LEU A 256 34.86 52.65 2.40
N GLN A 257 34.11 53.71 2.76
CA GLN A 257 34.41 55.09 2.35
C GLN A 257 35.75 55.63 2.85
N LYS A 258 36.33 55.03 3.90
CA LYS A 258 37.60 55.44 4.50
C LYS A 258 38.79 54.65 3.95
N LEU A 259 38.56 53.57 3.19
CA LEU A 259 39.62 52.74 2.65
C LEU A 259 40.16 53.32 1.34
N PRO A 260 41.48 53.23 1.09
CA PRO A 260 42.03 53.52 -0.22
C PRO A 260 41.58 52.47 -1.24
N VAL A 261 41.39 52.88 -2.49
CA VAL A 261 41.19 51.94 -3.61
C VAL A 261 42.53 51.24 -3.85
N VAL A 262 42.51 49.90 -3.81
CA VAL A 262 43.67 49.04 -4.09
C VAL A 262 43.37 48.28 -5.39
N ASP A 263 44.29 48.31 -6.33
CA ASP A 263 44.09 47.71 -7.67
C ASP A 263 44.38 46.18 -7.69
N GLU A 264 45.06 45.65 -6.67
CA GLU A 264 45.47 44.23 -6.60
C GLU A 264 44.60 43.44 -5.59
N VAL A 265 44.15 42.24 -5.99
CA VAL A 265 43.37 41.34 -5.12
C VAL A 265 44.26 40.77 -4.03
N MET A 266 43.92 41.06 -2.78
CA MET A 266 44.52 40.39 -1.63
C MET A 266 43.88 39.02 -1.44
N LEU A 267 44.67 37.96 -1.61
CA LEU A 267 44.22 36.60 -1.30
C LEU A 267 44.22 36.37 0.21
N PRO A 268 43.16 35.76 0.78
CA PRO A 268 43.17 35.29 2.14
C PRO A 268 44.30 34.30 2.41
N SER A 269 44.84 34.27 3.63
CA SER A 269 46.00 33.44 3.98
C SER A 269 45.78 31.93 3.85
N PHE A 270 44.52 31.50 3.80
CA PHE A 270 44.13 30.10 3.61
C PHE A 270 43.99 29.70 2.13
N LEU A 271 44.19 30.63 1.20
CA LEU A 271 44.21 30.36 -0.24
C LEU A 271 45.61 30.57 -0.78
N ASP A 272 46.15 29.52 -1.41
CA ASP A 272 47.35 29.66 -2.21
C ASP A 272 46.99 30.20 -3.61
N HIS A 273 47.99 30.74 -4.31
CA HIS A 273 47.79 31.22 -5.69
C HIS A 273 47.40 30.09 -6.64
N ASP A 274 47.67 28.83 -6.27
CA ASP A 274 47.26 27.64 -7.02
C ASP A 274 45.77 27.27 -6.81
N ASP A 275 45.15 27.73 -5.71
CA ASP A 275 43.73 27.50 -5.41
C ASP A 275 42.79 28.45 -6.18
N VAL A 276 43.37 29.48 -6.80
CA VAL A 276 42.67 30.58 -7.46
C VAL A 276 43.06 30.63 -8.93
N ALA A 277 42.08 30.62 -9.82
CA ALA A 277 42.34 30.73 -11.26
C ALA A 277 41.58 31.90 -11.90
N GLY A 278 41.85 32.24 -13.15
CA GLY A 278 40.93 33.10 -13.91
C GLY A 278 39.55 32.41 -14.07
N LEU A 279 38.51 33.14 -14.48
CA LEU A 279 37.19 32.51 -14.72
C LEU A 279 37.22 31.35 -15.73
N GLU A 280 38.21 31.34 -16.62
CA GLU A 280 38.45 30.26 -17.59
C GLU A 280 39.33 29.11 -17.03
N GLY A 281 39.64 29.11 -15.74
CA GLY A 281 40.66 28.28 -15.11
C GLY A 281 40.31 26.83 -14.76
N ASP A 282 41.20 26.17 -14.00
CA ASP A 282 41.21 24.73 -13.69
C ASP A 282 39.93 24.25 -12.94
N PRO A 283 39.32 23.12 -13.31
CA PRO A 283 38.28 22.44 -12.52
C PRO A 283 38.60 22.22 -11.03
N GLU A 284 39.87 22.15 -10.63
CA GLU A 284 40.24 21.92 -9.23
C GLU A 284 40.18 23.19 -8.35
N SER A 285 40.23 24.38 -8.96
CA SER A 285 40.17 25.67 -8.26
C SER A 285 38.72 26.04 -7.89
N ALA A 286 38.44 26.09 -6.60
CA ALA A 286 37.13 26.51 -6.06
C ALA A 286 36.93 28.03 -6.05
N TRP A 287 37.98 28.79 -6.38
CA TRP A 287 38.00 30.25 -6.35
C TRP A 287 38.49 30.81 -7.68
N ALA A 288 38.00 32.00 -8.04
CA ALA A 288 38.45 32.70 -9.23
C ALA A 288 38.59 34.21 -9.00
N VAL A 289 39.47 34.86 -9.76
CA VAL A 289 39.54 36.33 -9.84
C VAL A 289 38.69 36.81 -11.02
N HIS A 290 37.85 37.81 -10.77
CA HIS A 290 37.02 38.46 -11.77
C HIS A 290 37.36 39.95 -11.89
N GLU A 291 37.47 40.44 -13.12
CA GLU A 291 37.67 41.85 -13.46
C GLU A 291 36.30 42.55 -13.60
N LEU A 292 35.96 43.49 -12.71
CA LEU A 292 34.78 44.35 -12.89
C LEU A 292 35.19 45.65 -13.59
N SER A 293 34.71 45.86 -14.83
CA SER A 293 34.83 47.15 -15.50
C SER A 293 33.68 48.06 -15.08
N THR A 294 33.96 49.07 -14.27
CA THR A 294 32.95 50.10 -13.92
C THR A 294 32.88 51.20 -14.99
N SER A 295 31.73 51.87 -15.11
CA SER A 295 31.50 52.96 -16.09
C SER A 295 32.42 54.18 -15.93
N ALA A 296 33.21 54.23 -14.84
CA ALA A 296 34.15 55.29 -14.50
C ALA A 296 35.61 55.01 -14.92
N SER A 297 35.87 54.02 -15.79
CA SER A 297 37.22 53.65 -16.27
C SER A 297 38.21 53.15 -15.21
N THR A 298 37.71 52.74 -14.05
CA THR A 298 38.46 52.01 -13.03
C THR A 298 38.14 50.51 -13.12
N THR A 299 39.17 49.71 -13.37
CA THR A 299 39.15 48.24 -13.35
C THR A 299 39.56 47.79 -11.96
N SER A 300 38.77 46.93 -11.33
CA SER A 300 39.12 46.36 -10.03
C SER A 300 38.87 44.86 -10.06
N ASP A 301 39.86 44.12 -9.59
CA ASP A 301 39.83 42.68 -9.52
C ASP A 301 39.21 42.27 -8.17
N TYR A 302 38.42 41.20 -8.15
CA TYR A 302 37.85 40.65 -6.92
C TYR A 302 37.79 39.12 -6.94
N LEU A 303 37.91 38.52 -5.75
CA LEU A 303 37.87 37.09 -5.56
C LEU A 303 36.42 36.60 -5.45
N ILE A 304 36.04 35.60 -6.25
CA ILE A 304 34.72 34.99 -6.25
C ILE A 304 34.80 33.48 -6.00
N ALA A 305 33.82 32.95 -5.26
CA ALA A 305 33.63 31.52 -5.13
C ALA A 305 33.08 30.96 -6.44
N ARG A 306 33.71 29.89 -6.93
CA ARG A 306 33.34 29.16 -8.14
C ARG A 306 33.07 27.72 -7.71
N PRO A 307 31.84 27.38 -7.25
CA PRO A 307 31.47 26.01 -6.86
C PRO A 307 31.12 25.12 -8.05
N VAL A 308 30.87 25.74 -9.21
CA VAL A 308 30.61 25.07 -10.47
C VAL A 308 31.23 25.88 -11.60
N ALA A 309 31.73 25.21 -12.62
CA ALA A 309 32.29 25.83 -13.81
C ALA A 309 31.71 25.21 -15.07
N VAL A 310 31.52 26.02 -16.11
CA VAL A 310 31.28 25.49 -17.45
C VAL A 310 32.64 25.19 -18.06
N ILE A 311 32.94 23.91 -18.25
CA ILE A 311 34.18 23.46 -18.87
C ILE A 311 33.91 22.96 -20.27
N HIS A 312 34.84 23.28 -21.17
CA HIS A 312 34.82 22.77 -22.53
C HIS A 312 35.77 21.56 -22.61
N ARG A 313 35.24 20.38 -22.89
CA ARG A 313 36.03 19.15 -23.08
C ARG A 313 35.68 18.56 -24.44
N ASP A 314 36.65 18.60 -25.37
CA ASP A 314 36.67 18.08 -26.75
C ASP A 314 35.38 18.17 -27.60
N GLU A 315 35.50 18.63 -28.84
CA GLU A 315 34.41 18.67 -29.85
C GLU A 315 33.15 19.50 -29.47
N GLY A 316 33.33 20.73 -28.99
CA GLY A 316 32.26 21.74 -28.98
C GLY A 316 31.16 21.55 -27.93
N ARG A 317 31.36 20.67 -26.93
CA ARG A 317 30.42 20.49 -25.82
C ARG A 317 30.86 21.28 -24.59
N PHE A 318 29.90 22.00 -24.03
CA PHE A 318 30.02 22.69 -22.75
C PHE A 318 29.34 21.85 -21.68
N GLU A 319 30.04 21.58 -20.58
CA GLU A 319 29.49 20.83 -19.46
C GLU A 319 29.67 21.61 -18.15
N ILE A 320 28.72 21.45 -17.25
CA ILE A 320 28.79 21.97 -15.89
C ILE A 320 29.58 20.96 -15.05
N ALA A 321 30.75 21.38 -14.54
CA ALA A 321 31.58 20.58 -13.66
C ALA A 321 31.63 21.18 -12.26
N VAL A 322 31.49 20.33 -11.25
CA VAL A 322 31.71 20.70 -9.85
C VAL A 322 33.19 20.96 -9.63
N THR A 323 33.51 22.16 -9.15
CA THR A 323 34.87 22.62 -8.89
C THR A 323 35.27 22.41 -7.43
N GLY A 324 36.58 22.47 -7.15
CA GLY A 324 37.12 22.27 -5.80
C GLY A 324 37.67 20.87 -5.54
N SER A 325 38.30 20.67 -4.40
CA SER A 325 39.10 19.48 -4.08
C SER A 325 38.57 18.64 -2.90
N SER A 326 37.40 18.99 -2.36
CA SER A 326 36.84 18.29 -1.20
C SER A 326 36.42 16.84 -1.52
N ALA A 327 36.22 16.03 -0.48
CA ALA A 327 35.71 14.66 -0.66
C ALA A 327 34.28 14.64 -1.26
N ARG A 328 33.49 15.68 -0.99
CA ARG A 328 32.15 15.85 -1.59
C ARG A 328 32.28 16.16 -3.07
N ASP A 329 33.14 17.11 -3.44
CA ASP A 329 33.31 17.56 -4.83
C ASP A 329 33.79 16.41 -5.70
N ARG A 330 34.78 15.63 -5.21
CA ARG A 330 35.27 14.41 -5.89
C ARG A 330 34.17 13.38 -6.12
N ARG A 331 33.35 13.09 -5.10
CA ARG A 331 32.22 12.13 -5.23
C ARG A 331 31.14 12.62 -6.20
N GLN A 332 30.85 13.92 -6.20
CA GLN A 332 29.88 14.49 -7.13
C GLN A 332 30.39 14.44 -8.57
N ARG A 333 31.68 14.76 -8.80
CA ARG A 333 32.33 14.58 -10.10
C ARG A 333 32.27 13.12 -10.57
N ASP A 334 32.64 12.17 -9.70
CA ASP A 334 32.57 10.73 -10.03
C ASP A 334 31.14 10.29 -10.41
N GLY A 335 30.13 10.79 -9.71
CA GLY A 335 28.72 10.52 -10.04
C GLY A 335 28.28 11.08 -11.39
N ILE A 336 28.68 12.33 -11.71
CA ILE A 336 28.42 12.97 -13.00
C ILE A 336 29.14 12.23 -14.12
N ASP A 337 30.40 11.86 -13.90
CA ASP A 337 31.21 11.12 -14.87
C ASP A 337 30.58 9.75 -15.16
N LEU A 338 30.15 9.02 -14.14
CA LEU A 338 29.42 7.76 -14.32
C LEU A 338 28.13 7.93 -15.12
N HIS A 339 27.34 8.97 -14.85
CA HIS A 339 26.09 9.23 -15.58
C HIS A 339 26.33 9.59 -17.06
N SER A 340 27.43 10.28 -17.33
CA SER A 340 27.87 10.66 -18.67
C SER A 340 28.74 9.60 -19.35
N ALA A 341 28.79 8.37 -18.82
CA ALA A 341 29.56 7.24 -19.33
C ALA A 341 31.08 7.50 -19.45
N ARG A 342 31.64 8.26 -18.52
CA ARG A 342 33.07 8.53 -18.36
C ARG A 342 33.67 7.72 -17.22
N ALA A 343 35.00 7.59 -17.23
CA ALA A 343 35.74 6.93 -16.16
C ALA A 343 35.79 7.86 -14.94
N PRO A 344 35.16 7.49 -13.80
CA PRO A 344 35.30 8.24 -12.57
C PRO A 344 36.69 8.02 -11.96
N ALA A 345 37.12 8.93 -11.10
CA ALA A 345 38.34 8.77 -10.31
C ALA A 345 38.18 7.68 -9.23
N SER A 346 36.96 7.47 -8.73
CA SER A 346 36.64 6.37 -7.81
C SER A 346 35.46 5.51 -8.29
N GLY A 347 35.50 4.21 -7.97
CA GLY A 347 34.46 3.27 -8.37
C GLY A 347 33.13 3.49 -7.63
N ALA A 348 32.02 3.07 -8.25
CA ALA A 348 30.72 3.10 -7.61
C ALA A 348 30.68 2.21 -6.35
N LEU A 349 30.03 2.69 -5.28
CA LEU A 349 29.86 1.94 -4.03
C LEU A 349 29.17 0.59 -4.23
N ASN A 350 28.23 0.52 -5.17
CA ASN A 350 27.59 -0.71 -5.61
C ASN A 350 27.52 -0.72 -7.15
N PRO A 351 28.47 -1.39 -7.84
CA PRO A 351 28.48 -1.47 -9.30
C PRO A 351 27.18 -2.02 -9.89
N ALA A 352 26.51 -2.95 -9.21
CA ALA A 352 25.26 -3.55 -9.69
C ALA A 352 24.08 -2.55 -9.74
N ALA A 353 24.17 -1.45 -8.98
CA ALA A 353 23.15 -0.39 -8.99
C ALA A 353 23.17 0.45 -10.28
N LEU A 354 24.26 0.45 -11.04
CA LEU A 354 24.39 1.21 -12.30
C LEU A 354 23.34 0.81 -13.34
N THR A 355 22.85 -0.43 -13.28
CA THR A 355 21.85 -0.94 -14.23
C THR A 355 20.41 -0.76 -13.75
N VAL A 356 20.16 -0.24 -12.54
CA VAL A 356 18.80 0.00 -12.01
C VAL A 356 18.05 1.06 -12.83
N PRO A 357 18.64 2.21 -13.18
CA PRO A 357 17.98 3.20 -14.06
C PRO A 357 17.63 2.65 -15.45
N LEU A 358 18.25 1.54 -15.88
CA LEU A 358 17.96 0.90 -17.16
C LEU A 358 16.70 0.03 -17.13
N ASP A 359 16.18 -0.37 -15.96
CA ASP A 359 15.01 -1.26 -15.85
C ASP A 359 13.80 -0.73 -16.60
N GLU A 360 13.52 0.56 -16.43
CA GLU A 360 12.39 1.22 -17.07
C GLU A 360 12.51 1.31 -18.60
N PRO A 361 13.59 1.88 -19.18
CA PRO A 361 13.74 1.95 -20.64
C PRO A 361 13.84 0.57 -21.29
N LEU A 362 14.48 -0.41 -20.64
CA LEU A 362 14.56 -1.78 -21.13
C LEU A 362 13.18 -2.45 -21.16
N MET A 363 12.39 -2.32 -20.09
CA MET A 363 11.03 -2.86 -20.07
C MET A 363 10.14 -2.18 -21.11
N ARG A 364 10.27 -0.86 -21.28
CA ARG A 364 9.55 -0.10 -22.32
C ARG A 364 9.92 -0.58 -23.73
N ASP A 365 11.19 -0.86 -23.99
CA ASP A 365 11.65 -1.43 -25.26
C ASP A 365 11.07 -2.84 -25.47
N ARG A 366 11.10 -3.72 -24.46
CA ARG A 366 10.50 -5.06 -24.53
C ARG A 366 9.00 -5.00 -24.84
N LEU A 367 8.26 -4.10 -24.19
CA LEU A 367 6.84 -3.87 -24.46
C LEU A 367 6.59 -3.41 -25.90
N ARG A 368 7.47 -2.59 -26.48
CA ARG A 368 7.38 -2.14 -27.88
C ARG A 368 7.68 -3.26 -28.87
N ARG A 369 8.61 -4.17 -28.53
CA ARG A 369 9.05 -5.30 -29.37
C ARG A 369 8.24 -6.58 -29.17
N GLN A 370 7.28 -6.59 -28.24
CA GLN A 370 6.40 -7.74 -28.03
C GLN A 370 5.64 -8.05 -29.34
N PRO A 371 5.67 -9.31 -29.82
CA PRO A 371 5.01 -9.67 -31.06
C PRO A 371 3.48 -9.65 -30.86
N LEU A 372 2.83 -8.66 -31.46
CA LEU A 372 1.39 -8.43 -31.34
C LEU A 372 0.69 -8.27 -32.68
N ARG A 373 1.40 -8.25 -33.81
CA ARG A 373 0.82 -8.05 -35.14
C ARG A 373 0.79 -9.38 -35.88
N GLY A 374 -0.39 -9.75 -36.36
CA GLY A 374 -0.64 -10.92 -37.21
C GLY A 374 -0.98 -10.51 -38.63
N SER A 375 -1.43 -11.49 -39.41
CA SER A 375 -1.94 -11.32 -40.77
C SER A 375 -3.21 -12.13 -40.96
N ASP A 376 -3.89 -11.97 -42.09
CA ASP A 376 -5.09 -12.79 -42.39
C ASP A 376 -4.77 -14.29 -42.51
N ALA A 377 -3.50 -14.66 -42.73
CA ALA A 377 -3.04 -16.05 -42.70
C ALA A 377 -2.47 -16.48 -41.34
N GLN A 378 -2.20 -15.54 -40.44
CA GLN A 378 -1.53 -15.78 -39.16
C GLN A 378 -2.27 -15.06 -38.03
N HIS A 379 -3.26 -15.74 -37.47
CA HIS A 379 -4.08 -15.23 -36.38
C HIS A 379 -3.43 -15.36 -35.00
N PHE A 380 -2.53 -16.33 -34.85
CA PHE A 380 -1.94 -16.70 -33.57
C PHE A 380 -0.41 -16.63 -33.59
N LEU A 381 0.18 -16.34 -32.44
CA LEU A 381 1.61 -16.27 -32.21
C LEU A 381 2.23 -17.68 -32.29
N PRO A 382 3.33 -17.88 -33.03
CA PRO A 382 4.08 -19.14 -33.03
C PRO A 382 4.67 -19.43 -31.66
N ASP A 383 4.75 -20.72 -31.29
CA ASP A 383 5.29 -21.15 -29.99
C ASP A 383 6.74 -20.68 -29.76
N SER A 384 7.55 -20.61 -30.81
CA SER A 384 8.93 -20.12 -30.75
C SER A 384 9.04 -18.68 -30.25
N GLU A 385 8.00 -17.86 -30.38
CA GLU A 385 8.01 -16.44 -30.02
C GLU A 385 7.39 -16.16 -28.65
N LYS A 386 6.81 -17.16 -27.96
CA LYS A 386 6.14 -16.99 -26.65
C LYS A 386 7.07 -16.38 -25.58
N HIS A 387 8.37 -16.70 -25.62
CA HIS A 387 9.39 -16.16 -24.70
C HIS A 387 9.61 -14.64 -24.82
N ARG A 388 9.03 -13.97 -25.83
CA ARG A 388 9.09 -12.51 -26.01
C ARG A 388 7.90 -11.79 -25.39
N MET A 389 6.91 -12.53 -24.89
CA MET A 389 5.75 -11.96 -24.20
C MET A 389 6.13 -11.51 -22.79
N VAL A 390 5.92 -10.24 -22.50
CA VAL A 390 6.15 -9.64 -21.16
C VAL A 390 4.87 -9.11 -20.53
N SER A 391 3.79 -8.96 -21.31
CA SER A 391 2.51 -8.46 -20.83
C SER A 391 1.33 -9.08 -21.58
N ILE A 392 0.23 -9.27 -20.85
CA ILE A 392 -1.07 -9.67 -21.40
C ILE A 392 -2.03 -8.48 -21.65
N GLU A 393 -1.62 -7.24 -21.37
CA GLU A 393 -2.48 -6.03 -21.45
C GLU A 393 -3.20 -5.89 -22.79
N ARG A 394 -2.52 -6.25 -23.88
CA ARG A 394 -3.04 -6.14 -25.25
C ARG A 394 -3.53 -7.47 -25.80
N LEU A 395 -3.82 -8.45 -24.96
CA LEU A 395 -4.43 -9.70 -25.37
C LEU A 395 -5.94 -9.67 -25.13
N ARG A 396 -6.65 -10.39 -25.97
CA ARG A 396 -8.08 -10.61 -25.80
C ARG A 396 -8.31 -11.98 -25.21
N LEU A 397 -8.71 -12.03 -23.93
CA LEU A 397 -8.95 -13.27 -23.19
C LEU A 397 -10.44 -13.65 -23.10
N GLN A 398 -11.34 -12.71 -23.40
CA GLN A 398 -12.78 -12.94 -23.28
C GLN A 398 -13.44 -13.23 -24.64
N PRO A 399 -14.10 -14.39 -24.80
CA PRO A 399 -14.84 -14.73 -26.00
C PRO A 399 -16.14 -13.94 -26.13
N LYS A 400 -16.61 -13.81 -27.37
CA LYS A 400 -17.97 -13.43 -27.76
C LYS A 400 -18.72 -14.66 -28.25
N ALA A 401 -20.05 -14.59 -28.28
CA ALA A 401 -20.93 -15.72 -28.57
C ALA A 401 -20.58 -16.51 -29.84
N THR A 402 -19.98 -15.88 -30.86
CA THR A 402 -19.47 -16.53 -32.06
C THR A 402 -18.15 -15.87 -32.50
N GLU A 403 -17.06 -16.64 -32.55
CA GLU A 403 -15.75 -16.17 -33.02
C GLU A 403 -15.06 -17.19 -33.92
N ASP A 404 -14.48 -16.67 -35.00
CA ASP A 404 -13.69 -17.41 -35.97
C ASP A 404 -12.38 -16.62 -36.23
N PRO A 405 -11.19 -17.22 -36.12
CA PRO A 405 -10.92 -18.63 -35.76
C PRO A 405 -10.96 -18.90 -34.26
N SER A 406 -11.52 -20.06 -33.90
CA SER A 406 -11.57 -20.59 -32.54
C SER A 406 -10.18 -21.06 -32.09
N PRO A 407 -9.65 -20.59 -30.93
CA PRO A 407 -8.42 -21.13 -30.34
C PRO A 407 -8.47 -22.65 -30.15
N ARG A 408 -9.64 -23.17 -29.76
CA ARG A 408 -9.86 -24.59 -29.49
C ARG A 408 -9.62 -25.47 -30.72
N GLU A 409 -9.83 -24.94 -31.92
CA GLU A 409 -9.72 -25.69 -33.18
C GLU A 409 -8.41 -25.41 -33.93
N HIS A 410 -7.43 -24.75 -33.29
CA HIS A 410 -6.14 -24.47 -33.92
C HIS A 410 -5.13 -25.62 -33.74
N ASP A 411 -4.25 -25.86 -34.71
CA ASP A 411 -3.28 -26.96 -34.66
C ASP A 411 -2.30 -26.84 -33.48
N SER A 412 -1.79 -25.63 -33.25
CA SER A 412 -0.93 -25.30 -32.11
C SER A 412 -1.80 -24.78 -30.96
N TRP A 413 -1.96 -25.53 -29.87
CA TRP A 413 -2.70 -25.10 -28.67
C TRP A 413 -1.80 -25.28 -27.44
N PRO A 414 -1.81 -24.37 -26.44
CA PRO A 414 -2.61 -23.14 -26.35
C PRO A 414 -2.10 -22.00 -27.24
N THR A 415 -3.01 -21.21 -27.81
CA THR A 415 -2.68 -20.09 -28.70
C THR A 415 -2.66 -18.73 -28.01
N ILE A 416 -1.81 -17.82 -28.51
CA ILE A 416 -1.84 -16.39 -28.19
C ILE A 416 -2.32 -15.64 -29.43
N GLY A 417 -3.44 -14.94 -29.33
CA GLY A 417 -4.03 -14.19 -30.43
C GLY A 417 -3.28 -12.92 -30.78
N LEU A 418 -3.09 -12.68 -32.07
CA LEU A 418 -2.44 -11.49 -32.61
C LEU A 418 -3.47 -10.45 -33.05
N ARG A 419 -3.03 -9.20 -33.19
CA ARG A 419 -3.80 -8.13 -33.82
C ARG A 419 -3.82 -8.32 -35.33
N LEU A 420 -5.01 -8.48 -35.87
CA LEU A 420 -5.26 -8.66 -37.30
C LEU A 420 -5.28 -7.33 -38.05
N PRO A 421 -5.16 -7.32 -39.39
CA PRO A 421 -5.23 -6.11 -40.22
C PRO A 421 -6.51 -5.28 -40.02
N ASN A 422 -7.62 -5.94 -39.69
CA ASN A 422 -8.90 -5.29 -39.35
C ASN A 422 -8.90 -4.55 -37.99
N GLY A 423 -7.77 -4.57 -37.27
CA GLY A 423 -7.57 -3.89 -35.99
C GLY A 423 -8.02 -4.68 -34.76
N ARG A 424 -8.74 -5.78 -34.92
CA ARG A 424 -9.19 -6.66 -33.82
C ARG A 424 -8.09 -7.62 -33.40
N PHE A 425 -8.12 -8.05 -32.15
CA PHE A 425 -7.28 -9.15 -31.65
C PHE A 425 -8.03 -10.48 -31.78
N ALA A 426 -7.34 -11.49 -32.30
CA ALA A 426 -7.78 -12.88 -32.19
C ALA A 426 -7.89 -13.27 -30.71
N LEU A 427 -8.81 -14.19 -30.41
CA LEU A 427 -9.00 -14.69 -29.05
C LEU A 427 -7.74 -15.45 -28.60
N SER A 428 -7.32 -15.27 -27.35
CA SER A 428 -6.15 -15.95 -26.80
C SER A 428 -6.57 -16.89 -25.68
N VAL A 429 -5.92 -18.05 -25.61
CA VAL A 429 -5.87 -18.81 -24.36
C VAL A 429 -4.95 -18.04 -23.41
N ASP A 430 -5.36 -17.82 -22.16
CA ASP A 430 -4.54 -17.05 -21.22
C ASP A 430 -3.16 -17.73 -21.02
N PRO A 431 -2.07 -17.06 -21.44
CA PRO A 431 -0.74 -17.67 -21.53
C PRO A 431 0.04 -17.63 -20.22
N ARG A 432 -0.57 -17.15 -19.13
CA ARG A 432 0.11 -17.00 -17.84
C ARG A 432 0.32 -18.35 -17.14
N PRO A 433 1.39 -18.48 -16.34
CA PRO A 433 2.43 -17.48 -16.08
C PRO A 433 3.34 -17.26 -17.30
N LEU A 434 3.71 -15.99 -17.54
CA LEU A 434 4.63 -15.67 -18.64
C LEU A 434 6.04 -16.14 -18.29
N ALA A 435 6.81 -16.58 -19.29
CA ALA A 435 8.20 -17.00 -19.12
C ALA A 435 9.11 -16.23 -20.10
N PRO A 436 9.26 -14.90 -19.92
CA PRO A 436 10.11 -14.10 -20.76
C PRO A 436 11.58 -14.52 -20.63
N SER A 437 12.36 -14.42 -21.71
CA SER A 437 13.82 -14.60 -21.62
C SER A 437 14.49 -13.46 -20.84
N GLY A 438 15.64 -13.74 -20.23
CA GLY A 438 16.57 -12.72 -19.75
C GLY A 438 17.07 -11.83 -20.89
N ILE A 439 17.69 -10.70 -20.54
CA ILE A 439 18.23 -9.73 -21.51
C ILE A 439 19.75 -9.81 -21.66
N ALA A 440 20.38 -10.79 -21.00
CA ALA A 440 21.83 -11.01 -20.99
C ALA A 440 22.64 -9.84 -20.38
N ILE A 441 22.03 -9.13 -19.42
CA ILE A 441 22.71 -8.16 -18.56
C ILE A 441 22.74 -8.77 -17.15
N PRO A 442 23.88 -9.28 -16.65
CA PRO A 442 23.92 -10.11 -15.44
C PRO A 442 23.22 -9.48 -14.23
N ASP A 443 23.54 -8.23 -13.90
CA ASP A 443 22.92 -7.54 -12.75
C ASP A 443 21.41 -7.35 -12.92
N ASN A 444 20.95 -7.12 -14.16
CA ASN A 444 19.52 -7.00 -14.46
C ASN A 444 18.83 -8.37 -14.33
N ASP A 445 19.41 -9.38 -14.93
CA ASP A 445 18.87 -10.73 -14.97
C ASP A 445 18.86 -11.34 -13.56
N HIS A 446 19.87 -11.05 -12.74
CA HIS A 446 19.89 -11.40 -11.33
C HIS A 446 18.75 -10.73 -10.54
N ARG A 447 18.52 -9.41 -10.71
CA ARG A 447 17.41 -8.70 -10.04
C ARG A 447 16.02 -9.26 -10.40
N HIS A 448 15.88 -9.79 -11.61
CA HIS A 448 14.64 -10.38 -12.12
C HIS A 448 14.55 -11.90 -11.89
N GLY A 449 15.56 -12.50 -11.26
CA GLY A 449 15.55 -13.90 -10.85
C GLY A 449 15.93 -14.92 -11.93
N PHE A 450 16.56 -14.48 -13.01
CA PHE A 450 16.99 -15.36 -14.10
C PHE A 450 18.30 -16.11 -13.81
N GLU A 451 19.15 -15.58 -12.93
CA GLU A 451 20.47 -16.20 -12.61
C GLU A 451 20.52 -16.87 -11.22
N ALA A 452 19.96 -16.24 -10.19
CA ALA A 452 20.02 -16.73 -8.81
C ALA A 452 18.70 -17.36 -8.37
N LYS A 453 18.75 -18.63 -7.97
CA LYS A 453 17.59 -19.31 -7.38
C LYS A 453 17.30 -18.73 -6.00
N ALA A 454 16.08 -18.25 -5.79
CA ALA A 454 15.65 -17.82 -4.47
C ALA A 454 15.69 -19.00 -3.48
N THR A 455 16.20 -18.76 -2.27
CA THR A 455 16.20 -19.77 -1.21
C THR A 455 14.82 -19.81 -0.53
N GLY A 456 14.09 -20.89 -0.75
CA GLY A 456 12.89 -21.25 0.03
C GLY A 456 11.67 -21.62 -0.81
N THR A 457 11.10 -22.79 -0.54
CA THR A 457 9.88 -23.28 -1.18
C THR A 457 8.63 -22.76 -0.47
N VAL A 458 7.68 -22.20 -1.22
CA VAL A 458 6.33 -21.93 -0.70
C VAL A 458 5.64 -23.28 -0.48
N ARG A 459 5.34 -23.60 0.79
CA ARG A 459 4.75 -24.91 1.15
C ARG A 459 3.25 -25.02 0.88
N HIS A 460 2.54 -23.90 0.82
CA HIS A 460 1.08 -23.87 0.67
C HIS A 460 0.63 -22.63 -0.12
N TRP A 461 -0.44 -22.82 -0.88
CA TRP A 461 -0.99 -21.84 -1.81
C TRP A 461 -2.44 -21.52 -1.47
N SER A 462 -2.79 -20.25 -1.54
CA SER A 462 -4.18 -19.80 -1.65
C SER A 462 -4.43 -19.31 -3.07
N ALA A 463 -5.69 -19.30 -3.50
CA ALA A 463 -6.07 -18.72 -4.79
C ALA A 463 -5.56 -17.27 -4.93
N SER A 464 -5.70 -16.45 -3.88
CA SER A 464 -5.20 -15.06 -3.85
C SER A 464 -3.67 -14.93 -3.99
N ARG A 465 -2.91 -15.86 -3.38
CA ARG A 465 -1.44 -15.87 -3.51
C ARG A 465 -1.04 -16.27 -4.93
N LEU A 466 -1.64 -17.31 -5.50
CA LEU A 466 -1.40 -17.72 -6.89
C LEU A 466 -1.77 -16.61 -7.88
N ARG A 467 -2.94 -15.99 -7.68
CA ARG A 467 -3.38 -14.84 -8.48
C ARG A 467 -2.36 -13.70 -8.45
N SER A 468 -1.74 -13.42 -7.30
CA SER A 468 -0.71 -12.39 -7.20
C SER A 468 0.50 -12.72 -8.09
N TRP A 469 0.96 -13.97 -8.08
CA TRP A 469 2.07 -14.42 -8.93
C TRP A 469 1.70 -14.42 -10.42
N LEU A 470 0.49 -14.85 -10.78
CA LEU A 470 -0.02 -14.79 -12.15
C LEU A 470 -0.23 -13.33 -12.62
N THR A 471 -0.57 -12.42 -11.72
CA THR A 471 -0.74 -11.00 -12.05
C THR A 471 0.60 -10.34 -12.32
N CYS A 472 1.55 -10.49 -11.38
CA CYS A 472 2.91 -10.00 -11.51
C CYS A 472 3.85 -10.70 -10.51
N PRO A 473 4.81 -11.53 -10.97
CA PRO A 473 5.79 -12.19 -10.10
C PRO A 473 6.59 -11.19 -9.25
N ARG A 474 6.97 -10.03 -9.83
CA ARG A 474 7.64 -8.94 -9.10
C ARG A 474 6.79 -8.41 -7.93
N GLN A 475 5.50 -8.18 -8.18
CA GLN A 475 4.57 -7.73 -7.15
C GLN A 475 4.41 -8.78 -6.06
N ALA A 476 4.20 -10.04 -6.44
CA ALA A 476 4.03 -11.14 -5.51
C ALA A 476 5.25 -11.32 -4.61
N TRP A 477 6.46 -11.23 -5.16
CA TRP A 477 7.68 -11.31 -4.37
C TRP A 477 7.83 -10.14 -3.39
N LEU A 478 7.68 -8.90 -3.84
CA LEU A 478 7.80 -7.72 -2.97
C LEU A 478 6.72 -7.71 -1.87
N LYS A 479 5.46 -7.95 -2.23
CA LYS A 479 4.31 -7.90 -1.31
C LYS A 479 4.23 -9.12 -0.40
N VAL A 480 4.32 -10.33 -0.96
CA VAL A 480 4.03 -11.58 -0.23
C VAL A 480 5.29 -12.13 0.44
N ARG A 481 6.46 -12.02 -0.20
CA ARG A 481 7.71 -12.60 0.32
C ARG A 481 8.48 -11.61 1.19
N LEU A 482 8.71 -10.39 0.69
CA LEU A 482 9.45 -9.36 1.43
C LEU A 482 8.58 -8.51 2.36
N LYS A 483 7.25 -8.50 2.18
CA LYS A 483 6.33 -7.63 2.92
C LYS A 483 6.69 -6.15 2.81
N ALA A 484 7.19 -5.75 1.64
CA ALA A 484 7.67 -4.40 1.35
C ALA A 484 6.62 -3.54 0.60
N SER A 485 5.33 -3.80 0.83
CA SER A 485 4.25 -2.97 0.26
C SER A 485 4.08 -1.67 1.04
N GLN A 486 3.54 -0.64 0.37
CA GLN A 486 3.06 0.57 1.06
C GLN A 486 2.09 0.18 2.18
N LEU A 487 2.13 0.96 3.26
CA LEU A 487 1.12 0.89 4.32
C LEU A 487 -0.21 1.32 3.71
N GLU A 488 -1.28 0.57 4.02
CA GLU A 488 -2.64 0.92 3.58
C GLU A 488 -2.98 2.33 4.08
N SER A 489 -3.36 3.22 3.17
CA SER A 489 -3.94 4.51 3.54
C SER A 489 -5.33 4.25 4.11
N LEU A 490 -5.58 4.72 5.32
CA LEU A 490 -6.91 4.70 5.91
C LEU A 490 -7.75 5.77 5.20
N ASP A 491 -8.59 5.34 4.26
CA ASP A 491 -9.61 6.22 3.69
C ASP A 491 -10.66 6.54 4.78
N GLU A 492 -11.26 7.74 4.71
CA GLU A 492 -12.32 8.15 5.66
C GLU A 492 -13.61 7.34 5.49
N ASP A 493 -13.75 6.66 4.35
CA ASP A 493 -14.83 5.73 4.05
C ASP A 493 -14.56 4.32 4.58
N ILE A 494 -15.63 3.59 4.88
CA ILE A 494 -15.53 2.15 5.15
C ILE A 494 -14.93 1.46 3.92
N ASP A 495 -13.76 0.86 4.11
CA ASP A 495 -13.07 0.11 3.06
C ASP A 495 -14.02 -0.92 2.41
N ASN A 496 -13.91 -1.04 1.09
CA ASN A 496 -14.69 -1.95 0.25
C ASN A 496 -14.66 -3.39 0.77
N ARG A 497 -13.55 -3.80 1.42
CA ARG A 497 -13.43 -5.09 2.09
C ARG A 497 -14.38 -5.26 3.27
N THR A 498 -14.52 -4.24 4.11
CA THR A 498 -15.40 -4.28 5.29
C THR A 498 -16.85 -4.41 4.88
N ARG A 499 -17.27 -3.69 3.82
CA ARG A 499 -18.58 -3.87 3.20
C ARG A 499 -18.76 -5.29 2.66
N GLY A 500 -17.73 -5.82 1.98
CA GLY A 500 -17.69 -7.20 1.50
C GLY A 500 -17.91 -8.22 2.63
N LEU A 501 -17.13 -8.12 3.71
CA LEU A 501 -17.23 -9.00 4.87
C LEU A 501 -18.62 -8.96 5.52
N LEU A 502 -19.22 -7.77 5.65
CA LEU A 502 -20.58 -7.62 6.17
C LEU A 502 -21.62 -8.34 5.29
N LEU A 503 -21.53 -8.16 3.96
CA LEU A 503 -22.43 -8.82 3.02
C LEU A 503 -22.29 -10.34 3.06
N HIS A 504 -21.05 -10.87 3.06
CA HIS A 504 -20.79 -12.30 3.20
C HIS A 504 -21.36 -12.84 4.52
N GLY A 505 -20.99 -12.23 5.66
CA GLY A 505 -21.35 -12.70 6.98
C GLY A 505 -22.87 -12.71 7.22
N ALA A 506 -23.54 -11.58 6.97
CA ALA A 506 -24.98 -11.47 7.22
C ALA A 506 -25.81 -12.39 6.32
N TYR A 507 -25.39 -12.54 5.05
CA TYR A 507 -26.07 -13.44 4.10
C TYR A 507 -25.85 -14.92 4.43
N ALA A 508 -24.63 -15.30 4.81
CA ALA A 508 -24.34 -16.67 5.22
C ALA A 508 -25.10 -17.04 6.51
N GLU A 509 -25.20 -16.11 7.48
CA GLU A 509 -25.97 -16.32 8.71
C GLU A 509 -27.47 -16.48 8.42
N LEU A 510 -28.06 -15.70 7.51
CA LEU A 510 -29.46 -15.88 7.10
C LEU A 510 -29.71 -17.29 6.55
N LEU A 511 -28.83 -17.76 5.66
CA LEU A 511 -28.96 -19.11 5.11
C LEU A 511 -28.78 -20.19 6.18
N CYS A 512 -27.87 -20.00 7.14
CA CYS A 512 -27.69 -20.92 8.26
C CYS A 512 -28.95 -20.99 9.14
N ASP A 513 -29.51 -19.83 9.51
CA ASP A 513 -30.71 -19.71 10.34
C ASP A 513 -31.93 -20.39 9.69
N VAL A 514 -32.14 -20.18 8.38
CA VAL A 514 -33.35 -20.67 7.69
C VAL A 514 -33.21 -22.11 7.18
N LEU A 515 -32.03 -22.48 6.67
CA LEU A 515 -31.82 -23.80 6.03
C LEU A 515 -31.21 -24.86 6.95
N GLY A 516 -30.89 -24.50 8.19
CA GLY A 516 -30.23 -25.39 9.16
C GLY A 516 -28.81 -25.80 8.73
N VAL A 517 -28.13 -24.93 7.98
CA VAL A 517 -26.72 -25.14 7.58
C VAL A 517 -25.82 -24.65 8.71
N THR A 518 -24.70 -25.34 8.94
CA THR A 518 -23.64 -24.86 9.83
C THR A 518 -22.46 -24.39 8.99
N LEU A 519 -21.92 -23.19 9.28
CA LEU A 519 -20.77 -22.64 8.55
C LEU A 519 -19.58 -23.60 8.61
N GLY A 520 -18.96 -23.84 7.45
CA GLY A 520 -17.82 -24.75 7.33
C GLY A 520 -18.18 -26.24 7.27
N GLU A 521 -19.44 -26.62 7.46
CA GLU A 521 -19.90 -28.01 7.48
C GLU A 521 -20.87 -28.33 6.33
N GLU A 522 -20.89 -29.60 5.90
CA GLU A 522 -21.89 -30.11 4.98
C GLU A 522 -23.15 -30.52 5.75
N ARG A 523 -24.33 -30.12 5.26
CA ARG A 523 -25.59 -30.61 5.82
C ARG A 523 -26.01 -31.94 5.20
N THR A 524 -26.76 -32.73 5.97
CA THR A 524 -27.29 -34.04 5.56
C THR A 524 -28.80 -34.02 5.26
N SER A 525 -29.52 -33.00 5.73
CA SER A 525 -30.95 -32.79 5.44
C SER A 525 -31.11 -31.70 4.40
N PHE A 526 -31.85 -31.97 3.34
CA PHE A 526 -32.10 -31.01 2.24
C PHE A 526 -33.52 -30.43 2.31
N THR A 527 -34.14 -30.38 3.48
CA THR A 527 -35.49 -29.81 3.64
C THR A 527 -35.49 -28.73 4.72
N PRO A 528 -35.79 -27.46 4.36
CA PRO A 528 -35.95 -26.94 3.00
C PRO A 528 -34.61 -26.91 2.24
N HIS A 529 -34.61 -27.12 0.92
CA HIS A 529 -33.36 -27.14 0.15
C HIS A 529 -32.84 -25.74 -0.20
N SER A 530 -33.72 -24.75 -0.37
CA SER A 530 -33.38 -23.35 -0.68
C SER A 530 -34.31 -22.37 0.04
N LEU A 531 -33.94 -21.08 0.07
CA LEU A 531 -34.80 -20.04 0.66
C LEU A 531 -36.11 -19.88 -0.13
N ALA A 532 -36.10 -20.13 -1.44
CA ALA A 532 -37.28 -19.99 -2.29
C ALA A 532 -38.42 -20.95 -1.90
N VAL A 533 -38.09 -22.08 -1.30
CA VAL A 533 -39.04 -23.13 -0.92
C VAL A 533 -39.15 -23.33 0.59
N CYS A 534 -38.57 -22.43 1.40
CA CYS A 534 -38.57 -22.55 2.86
C CYS A 534 -39.93 -22.28 3.51
N GLY A 535 -40.89 -21.72 2.75
CA GLY A 535 -42.24 -21.40 3.22
C GLY A 535 -42.38 -20.03 3.87
N GLU A 536 -41.30 -19.26 4.00
CA GLU A 536 -41.33 -17.85 4.45
C GLU A 536 -41.43 -16.88 3.26
N SER A 537 -42.11 -15.76 3.45
CA SER A 537 -42.24 -14.71 2.44
C SER A 537 -40.97 -13.86 2.31
N GLU A 538 -40.78 -13.18 1.15
CA GLU A 538 -39.66 -12.23 0.94
C GLU A 538 -39.57 -11.20 2.09
N ALA A 539 -40.72 -10.77 2.62
CA ALA A 539 -40.77 -9.76 3.67
C ALA A 539 -40.33 -10.27 5.04
N GLU A 540 -40.64 -11.53 5.37
CA GLU A 540 -40.21 -12.18 6.62
C GLU A 540 -38.70 -12.48 6.57
N LEU A 541 -38.20 -12.98 5.44
CA LEU A 541 -36.77 -13.20 5.23
C LEU A 541 -35.98 -11.88 5.27
N MET A 542 -36.53 -10.80 4.71
CA MET A 542 -35.92 -9.47 4.80
C MET A 542 -35.85 -8.98 6.25
N GLN A 543 -36.88 -9.20 7.05
CA GLN A 543 -36.88 -8.85 8.47
C GLN A 543 -35.76 -9.56 9.22
N ARG A 544 -35.62 -10.89 9.05
CA ARG A 544 -34.53 -11.67 9.66
C ARG A 544 -33.16 -11.15 9.24
N LEU A 545 -32.97 -10.91 7.95
CA LEU A 545 -31.71 -10.38 7.41
C LEU A 545 -31.34 -9.04 8.02
N LEU A 546 -32.29 -8.12 8.17
CA LEU A 546 -32.04 -6.82 8.79
C LEU A 546 -31.70 -6.90 10.28
N CYS A 547 -32.32 -7.83 11.01
CA CYS A 547 -31.93 -8.11 12.40
C CYS A 547 -30.47 -8.58 12.49
N ILE A 548 -30.04 -9.45 11.59
CA ILE A 548 -28.64 -9.91 11.50
C ILE A 548 -27.72 -8.72 11.17
N VAL A 549 -28.08 -7.91 10.18
CA VAL A 549 -27.29 -6.73 9.77
C VAL A 549 -27.10 -5.75 10.91
N ASP A 550 -28.12 -5.51 11.75
CA ASP A 550 -28.00 -4.64 12.92
C ASP A 550 -26.96 -5.14 13.93
N VAL A 551 -26.89 -6.46 14.16
CA VAL A 551 -25.90 -7.07 15.04
C VAL A 551 -24.48 -6.88 14.49
N HIS A 552 -24.28 -7.12 13.20
CA HIS A 552 -22.95 -7.03 12.56
C HIS A 552 -22.51 -5.60 12.26
N ALA A 553 -23.44 -4.68 12.02
CA ALA A 553 -23.17 -3.31 11.61
C ALA A 553 -23.94 -2.26 12.42
N PRO A 554 -23.79 -2.21 13.77
CA PRO A 554 -24.49 -1.23 14.60
C PRO A 554 -24.03 0.21 14.35
N TRP A 555 -22.90 0.39 13.65
CA TRP A 555 -22.45 1.69 13.19
C TRP A 555 -23.39 2.32 12.15
N LEU A 556 -24.28 1.53 11.51
CA LEU A 556 -25.34 2.05 10.65
C LEU A 556 -26.31 2.97 11.40
N ARG A 557 -26.41 2.85 12.73
CA ARG A 557 -27.24 3.73 13.59
C ARG A 557 -26.69 5.15 13.76
N ARG A 558 -25.48 5.44 13.28
CA ARG A 558 -24.85 6.76 13.44
C ARG A 558 -25.46 7.77 12.47
N GLY A 559 -25.59 9.02 12.92
CA GLY A 559 -26.06 10.14 12.09
C GLY A 559 -24.96 10.83 11.26
N ASP A 560 -23.78 10.23 11.12
CA ASP A 560 -22.73 10.79 10.26
C ASP A 560 -22.97 10.49 8.77
N GLY A 561 -22.38 11.29 7.89
CA GLY A 561 -22.63 11.22 6.44
C GLY A 561 -22.26 9.87 5.82
N VAL A 562 -21.23 9.19 6.33
CA VAL A 562 -20.81 7.87 5.85
C VAL A 562 -21.84 6.82 6.24
N ALA A 563 -22.27 6.80 7.51
CA ALA A 563 -23.33 5.92 7.98
C ALA A 563 -24.65 6.17 7.25
N ALA A 564 -25.03 7.43 6.99
CA ALA A 564 -26.23 7.78 6.23
C ALA A 564 -26.19 7.23 4.79
N ALA A 565 -25.10 7.45 4.05
CA ALA A 565 -24.94 6.95 2.69
C ALA A 565 -24.95 5.42 2.63
N ARG A 566 -24.27 4.75 3.58
CA ARG A 566 -24.19 3.29 3.62
C ARG A 566 -25.47 2.62 4.07
N ARG A 567 -26.25 3.26 4.94
CA ARG A 567 -27.57 2.77 5.34
C ARG A 567 -28.54 2.76 4.16
N LEU A 568 -28.58 3.86 3.42
CA LEU A 568 -29.40 3.94 2.22
C LEU A 568 -28.95 2.89 1.16
N ASP A 569 -27.64 2.72 0.97
CA ASP A 569 -27.09 1.74 0.02
C ASP A 569 -27.36 0.29 0.43
N LEU A 570 -27.07 -0.09 1.68
CA LEU A 570 -27.13 -1.49 2.13
C LEU A 570 -28.55 -1.95 2.45
N VAL A 571 -29.30 -1.16 3.23
CA VAL A 571 -30.62 -1.56 3.75
C VAL A 571 -31.78 -0.81 3.09
N GLY A 572 -31.51 0.25 2.33
CA GLY A 572 -32.55 1.01 1.62
C GLY A 572 -33.36 1.96 2.49
N MET A 573 -32.85 2.32 3.69
CA MET A 573 -33.55 3.19 4.65
C MET A 573 -32.74 4.43 5.00
N ASN A 574 -33.45 5.54 5.28
CA ASN A 574 -32.88 6.73 5.87
C ASN A 574 -32.72 6.60 7.41
N ASP A 575 -32.27 7.69 8.06
CA ASP A 575 -31.96 7.65 9.49
C ASP A 575 -33.17 7.37 10.38
N SER A 576 -34.28 8.07 10.12
CA SER A 576 -35.55 7.91 10.84
C SER A 576 -36.15 6.53 10.59
N GLU A 577 -36.24 6.12 9.33
CA GLU A 577 -36.85 4.84 8.94
C GLU A 577 -36.15 3.64 9.60
N TRP A 578 -34.81 3.67 9.66
CA TRP A 578 -34.04 2.61 10.31
C TRP A 578 -34.21 2.62 11.83
N ALA A 579 -34.22 3.81 12.45
CA ALA A 579 -34.44 3.92 13.89
C ALA A 579 -35.85 3.42 14.27
N ASP A 580 -36.88 3.86 13.55
CA ASP A 580 -38.27 3.45 13.76
C ASP A 580 -38.45 1.94 13.55
N TRP A 581 -37.82 1.36 12.53
CA TRP A 581 -37.86 -0.08 12.28
C TRP A 581 -37.13 -0.88 13.37
N LEU A 582 -36.00 -0.39 13.88
CA LEU A 582 -35.26 -1.05 14.97
C LEU A 582 -36.05 -1.07 16.29
N GLU A 583 -36.89 -0.06 16.55
CA GLU A 583 -37.77 -0.05 17.72
C GLU A 583 -38.90 -1.09 17.61
N ASN A 584 -39.38 -1.35 16.40
CA ASN A 584 -40.41 -2.33 16.13
C ASN A 584 -40.15 -3.11 14.82
N PRO A 585 -39.27 -4.14 14.86
CA PRO A 585 -38.91 -4.90 13.68
C PRO A 585 -40.12 -5.64 13.12
N VAL A 586 -40.53 -5.32 11.89
CA VAL A 586 -41.65 -5.95 11.19
C VAL A 586 -41.24 -6.41 9.79
N PRO A 587 -41.96 -7.39 9.19
CA PRO A 587 -41.78 -7.76 7.78
C PRO A 587 -41.93 -6.56 6.86
N ILE A 588 -40.97 -6.37 5.95
CA ILE A 588 -40.96 -5.26 4.99
C ILE A 588 -40.50 -5.72 3.60
N ALA A 589 -40.86 -4.96 2.57
CA ALA A 589 -40.36 -5.25 1.22
C ALA A 589 -38.84 -5.16 1.15
N ALA A 590 -38.21 -6.05 0.39
CA ALA A 590 -36.76 -6.07 0.25
C ALA A 590 -36.25 -4.75 -0.37
N ALA A 591 -35.22 -4.16 0.22
CA ALA A 591 -34.68 -2.88 -0.23
C ALA A 591 -33.17 -2.82 -0.01
N GLY A 592 -32.51 -1.89 -0.71
CA GLY A 592 -31.06 -1.79 -0.74
C GLY A 592 -30.38 -3.04 -1.29
N ARG A 593 -29.05 -3.09 -1.18
CA ARG A 593 -28.24 -4.21 -1.68
C ARG A 593 -28.58 -5.55 -1.04
N PHE A 594 -28.90 -5.56 0.26
CA PHE A 594 -29.33 -6.79 0.93
C PHE A 594 -30.64 -7.32 0.37
N GLY A 595 -31.59 -6.42 0.10
CA GLY A 595 -32.85 -6.82 -0.52
C GLY A 595 -32.68 -7.34 -1.94
N ASP A 596 -31.82 -6.72 -2.75
CA ASP A 596 -31.55 -7.21 -4.10
C ASP A 596 -30.79 -8.54 -4.10
N LEU A 597 -29.88 -8.76 -3.15
CA LEU A 597 -29.25 -10.08 -2.93
C LEU A 597 -30.27 -11.13 -2.52
N LEU A 598 -31.18 -10.82 -1.60
CA LEU A 598 -32.25 -11.73 -1.19
C LEU A 598 -33.15 -12.12 -2.37
N ARG A 599 -33.54 -11.17 -3.22
CA ARG A 599 -34.33 -11.49 -4.43
C ARG A 599 -33.60 -12.38 -5.41
N ALA A 600 -32.31 -12.13 -5.61
CA ALA A 600 -31.49 -13.01 -6.44
C ALA A 600 -31.46 -14.42 -5.83
N GLU A 601 -31.33 -14.53 -4.51
CA GLU A 601 -31.34 -15.82 -3.82
C GLU A 601 -32.65 -16.59 -3.99
N LEU A 602 -33.78 -15.90 -3.91
CA LEU A 602 -35.10 -16.50 -4.10
C LEU A 602 -35.33 -17.04 -5.53
N SER A 603 -34.46 -16.70 -6.50
CA SER A 603 -34.50 -17.30 -7.84
C SER A 603 -33.90 -18.71 -7.91
N LEU A 604 -33.15 -19.13 -6.89
CA LEU A 604 -32.40 -20.40 -6.88
C LEU A 604 -33.20 -21.56 -6.28
N ALA A 605 -34.45 -21.71 -6.71
CA ALA A 605 -35.38 -22.68 -6.14
C ALA A 605 -35.02 -24.15 -6.39
N GLU A 606 -34.31 -24.43 -7.48
CA GLU A 606 -34.07 -25.80 -7.99
C GLU A 606 -32.70 -26.38 -7.59
N ALA A 607 -31.91 -25.66 -6.79
CA ALA A 607 -30.64 -26.14 -6.24
C ALA A 607 -30.73 -26.24 -4.71
N SER A 608 -30.03 -27.22 -4.14
CA SER A 608 -29.95 -27.39 -2.69
C SER A 608 -28.63 -26.86 -2.17
N VAL A 609 -28.65 -25.93 -1.22
CA VAL A 609 -27.41 -25.51 -0.54
C VAL A 609 -26.82 -26.73 0.19
N LEU A 610 -25.55 -27.05 -0.02
CA LEU A 610 -24.88 -28.16 0.66
C LEU A 610 -24.02 -27.66 1.81
N ALA A 611 -23.21 -26.63 1.54
CA ALA A 611 -22.28 -26.06 2.49
C ALA A 611 -22.05 -24.56 2.20
N LEU A 612 -21.73 -23.82 3.24
CA LEU A 612 -21.39 -22.39 3.19
C LEU A 612 -20.07 -22.14 3.89
N GLU A 613 -19.25 -21.26 3.31
CA GLU A 613 -17.89 -20.95 3.81
C GLU A 613 -17.06 -22.23 4.08
N TRP A 614 -17.22 -23.24 3.23
CA TRP A 614 -16.63 -24.56 3.42
C TRP A 614 -15.11 -24.49 3.30
N SER A 615 -14.42 -24.85 4.38
CA SER A 615 -12.96 -24.74 4.44
C SER A 615 -12.29 -25.97 3.87
N LEU A 616 -11.33 -25.75 2.98
CA LEU A 616 -10.50 -26.83 2.46
C LEU A 616 -9.74 -27.51 3.62
N PRO A 617 -9.69 -28.87 3.67
CA PRO A 617 -9.04 -29.61 4.74
C PRO A 617 -7.64 -29.08 5.08
N ARG A 618 -7.48 -28.71 6.35
CA ARG A 618 -6.21 -28.20 6.89
C ARG A 618 -5.99 -28.69 8.33
N SER A 619 -4.94 -29.46 8.54
CA SER A 619 -4.46 -29.93 9.84
C SER A 619 -2.93 -30.03 9.83
N GLU A 620 -2.34 -30.46 10.96
CA GLU A 620 -0.89 -30.79 10.97
C GLU A 620 -0.56 -31.95 10.04
N GLU A 621 -1.47 -32.92 9.90
CA GLU A 621 -1.32 -34.11 9.05
C GLU A 621 -1.70 -33.84 7.59
N VAL A 622 -2.73 -33.01 7.36
CA VAL A 622 -3.20 -32.61 6.02
C VAL A 622 -2.95 -31.11 5.86
N PRO A 623 -1.74 -30.70 5.42
CA PRO A 623 -1.41 -29.28 5.34
C PRO A 623 -2.17 -28.54 4.24
N GLY A 624 -2.99 -29.19 3.43
CA GLY A 624 -3.84 -28.61 2.38
C GLY A 624 -4.26 -29.68 1.38
N VAL A 625 -5.14 -29.32 0.45
CA VAL A 625 -5.59 -30.23 -0.60
C VAL A 625 -4.54 -30.31 -1.71
N LYS A 626 -4.06 -31.52 -2.00
CA LYS A 626 -3.06 -31.77 -3.03
C LYS A 626 -3.71 -31.73 -4.41
N LEU A 627 -3.28 -30.79 -5.24
CA LEU A 627 -3.69 -30.70 -6.64
C LEU A 627 -2.52 -31.04 -7.56
N GLU A 628 -2.77 -31.90 -8.54
CA GLU A 628 -1.78 -32.37 -9.52
C GLU A 628 -2.42 -32.68 -10.87
N LEU A 629 -1.60 -32.70 -11.93
CA LEU A 629 -2.03 -33.14 -13.25
C LEU A 629 -1.99 -34.68 -13.34
N PRO A 630 -2.82 -35.30 -14.19
CA PRO A 630 -2.82 -36.75 -14.36
C PRO A 630 -1.55 -37.28 -15.05
N ASP A 631 -0.86 -36.44 -15.84
CA ASP A 631 0.40 -36.80 -16.49
C ASP A 631 1.52 -37.06 -15.47
N LYS A 632 2.47 -37.91 -15.86
CA LYS A 632 3.67 -38.20 -15.07
C LYS A 632 4.92 -37.99 -15.91
N GLY A 633 5.94 -37.35 -15.35
CA GLY A 633 7.21 -37.12 -16.04
C GLY A 633 8.02 -36.02 -15.39
N LYS A 634 9.23 -35.77 -15.92
CA LYS A 634 10.09 -34.67 -15.47
C LYS A 634 9.61 -33.30 -15.97
N ASP A 635 8.86 -33.29 -17.07
CA ASP A 635 8.34 -32.06 -17.70
C ASP A 635 6.94 -31.68 -17.18
N VAL A 636 6.39 -32.47 -16.24
CA VAL A 636 5.10 -32.19 -15.60
C VAL A 636 5.34 -31.36 -14.35
N PRO A 637 4.65 -30.22 -14.19
CA PRO A 637 4.83 -29.37 -13.04
C PRO A 637 4.57 -30.07 -11.70
N ALA A 638 5.36 -29.74 -10.68
CA ALA A 638 5.23 -30.32 -9.35
C ALA A 638 3.85 -30.01 -8.71
N PRO A 639 3.28 -30.94 -7.92
CA PRO A 639 1.99 -30.74 -7.27
C PRO A 639 2.03 -29.60 -6.24
N ILE A 640 0.88 -28.97 -6.02
CA ILE A 640 0.71 -27.91 -5.01
C ILE A 640 -0.27 -28.32 -3.92
N LEU A 641 -0.10 -27.74 -2.74
CA LEU A 641 -1.05 -27.83 -1.63
C LEU A 641 -1.88 -26.55 -1.56
N VAL A 642 -3.19 -26.68 -1.77
CA VAL A 642 -4.12 -25.54 -1.79
C VAL A 642 -4.88 -25.43 -0.47
N ARG A 643 -5.08 -24.18 -0.03
CA ARG A 643 -5.92 -23.78 1.10
C ARG A 643 -6.86 -22.66 0.68
N GLY A 644 -7.98 -22.54 1.37
CA GLY A 644 -9.01 -21.53 1.09
C GLY A 644 -10.36 -21.98 1.62
N ASN A 645 -11.35 -21.12 1.44
CA ASN A 645 -12.75 -21.39 1.76
C ASN A 645 -13.56 -21.22 0.48
N ILE A 646 -14.55 -22.09 0.29
CA ILE A 646 -15.53 -22.03 -0.79
C ILE A 646 -16.80 -21.38 -0.22
N ASP A 647 -17.16 -20.20 -0.71
CA ASP A 647 -18.28 -19.41 -0.16
C ASP A 647 -19.60 -20.19 -0.14
N ARG A 648 -19.93 -20.87 -1.24
CA ARG A 648 -21.16 -21.67 -1.36
C ARG A 648 -20.97 -22.89 -2.27
N VAL A 649 -21.47 -24.02 -1.80
CA VAL A 649 -21.55 -25.28 -2.54
C VAL A 649 -23.01 -25.74 -2.57
N GLU A 650 -23.45 -26.22 -3.72
CA GLU A 650 -24.84 -26.61 -3.97
C GLU A 650 -24.91 -27.96 -4.68
N LEU A 651 -25.99 -28.70 -4.40
CA LEU A 651 -26.36 -29.89 -5.14
C LEU A 651 -27.34 -29.53 -6.26
N PHE A 652 -27.11 -30.16 -7.40
CA PHE A 652 -27.99 -30.18 -8.55
C PHE A 652 -28.73 -31.53 -8.60
N PRO A 653 -30.05 -31.56 -8.86
CA PRO A 653 -30.81 -32.80 -8.84
C PRO A 653 -30.48 -33.68 -10.06
N HIS A 654 -30.38 -35.00 -9.84
CA HIS A 654 -30.30 -35.98 -10.93
C HIS A 654 -31.64 -36.09 -11.67
N GLY A 655 -31.56 -36.33 -12.98
CA GLY A 655 -32.75 -36.62 -13.80
C GLY A 655 -33.67 -35.42 -14.07
N GLY A 656 -33.25 -34.20 -13.72
CA GLY A 656 -33.98 -32.96 -14.05
C GLY A 656 -35.25 -32.72 -13.24
N GLY A 657 -35.46 -33.45 -12.13
CA GLY A 657 -36.61 -33.25 -11.26
C GLY A 657 -36.68 -31.82 -10.71
N SER A 658 -37.89 -31.26 -10.69
CA SER A 658 -38.14 -29.88 -10.25
C SER A 658 -38.92 -29.83 -8.94
N ALA A 659 -38.34 -29.13 -7.96
CA ALA A 659 -38.96 -28.86 -6.67
C ALA A 659 -40.21 -27.97 -6.80
N ILE A 660 -40.25 -27.07 -7.79
CA ILE A 660 -41.42 -26.19 -8.02
C ILE A 660 -42.61 -26.99 -8.55
N THR A 661 -42.36 -27.98 -9.40
CA THR A 661 -43.42 -28.80 -10.02
C THR A 661 -43.86 -29.99 -9.15
N GLY A 662 -43.15 -30.25 -8.05
CA GLY A 662 -43.44 -31.34 -7.12
C GLY A 662 -42.93 -32.71 -7.61
N GLU A 663 -42.05 -32.72 -8.60
CA GLU A 663 -41.35 -33.92 -9.03
C GLU A 663 -40.29 -34.33 -7.99
N GLU A 664 -40.09 -35.64 -7.83
CA GLU A 664 -39.13 -36.17 -6.86
C GLU A 664 -37.71 -35.72 -7.23
N THR A 665 -37.05 -34.98 -6.33
CA THR A 665 -35.67 -34.50 -6.52
C THR A 665 -34.69 -35.52 -5.96
N VAL A 666 -33.81 -36.04 -6.83
CA VAL A 666 -32.78 -37.00 -6.44
C VAL A 666 -31.45 -36.27 -6.29
N TRP A 667 -31.10 -35.88 -5.07
CA TRP A 667 -29.87 -35.14 -4.78
C TRP A 667 -28.61 -36.03 -4.79
N VAL A 668 -28.77 -37.33 -4.51
CA VAL A 668 -27.69 -38.31 -4.41
C VAL A 668 -28.08 -39.56 -5.20
N ASP A 669 -27.28 -39.95 -6.19
CA ASP A 669 -27.38 -41.26 -6.84
C ASP A 669 -26.52 -42.27 -6.09
N GLU A 670 -27.14 -43.17 -5.34
CA GLU A 670 -26.44 -44.23 -4.60
C GLU A 670 -25.70 -45.23 -5.50
N LYS A 671 -25.97 -45.22 -6.82
CA LYS A 671 -25.26 -46.04 -7.82
C LYS A 671 -24.10 -45.31 -8.49
N GLY A 672 -23.83 -44.05 -8.11
CA GLY A 672 -22.68 -43.30 -8.58
C GLY A 672 -21.36 -43.95 -8.14
N VAL A 673 -20.28 -43.66 -8.89
CA VAL A 673 -18.94 -44.14 -8.54
C VAL A 673 -18.40 -43.42 -7.29
N GLU A 674 -17.44 -44.03 -6.60
CA GLU A 674 -16.79 -43.46 -5.41
C GLU A 674 -15.35 -42.96 -5.70
N GLU A 675 -15.05 -42.70 -6.97
CA GLU A 675 -13.74 -42.26 -7.42
C GLU A 675 -13.73 -40.74 -7.61
N VAL A 676 -12.55 -40.11 -7.57
CA VAL A 676 -12.44 -38.69 -7.89
C VAL A 676 -12.75 -38.50 -9.38
N CYS A 677 -13.66 -37.58 -9.71
CA CYS A 677 -14.04 -37.31 -11.10
C CYS A 677 -12.80 -37.01 -11.96
N PRO A 678 -12.58 -37.67 -13.11
CA PRO A 678 -11.40 -37.44 -13.93
C PRO A 678 -11.28 -35.99 -14.41
N LEU A 679 -10.06 -35.45 -14.44
CA LEU A 679 -9.79 -34.13 -15.03
C LEU A 679 -9.91 -34.14 -16.56
N ASP A 680 -9.61 -35.29 -17.17
CA ASP A 680 -9.66 -35.49 -18.61
C ASP A 680 -10.87 -36.39 -18.88
N LEU A 681 -11.95 -35.78 -19.37
CA LEU A 681 -13.15 -36.46 -19.89
C LEU A 681 -13.44 -35.91 -21.27
N ASP A 682 -13.96 -36.75 -22.16
CA ASP A 682 -14.58 -36.33 -23.41
C ASP A 682 -16.01 -35.84 -23.18
N GLU A 683 -16.50 -34.98 -24.08
CA GLU A 683 -17.91 -34.58 -24.10
C GLU A 683 -18.78 -35.85 -24.25
N LYS A 684 -19.81 -35.95 -23.40
CA LYS A 684 -20.72 -37.11 -23.32
C LYS A 684 -20.04 -38.42 -22.91
N GLU A 685 -18.82 -38.39 -22.39
CA GLU A 685 -18.23 -39.57 -21.76
C GLU A 685 -19.01 -39.91 -20.48
N GLU A 686 -19.45 -41.15 -20.35
CA GLU A 686 -20.23 -41.59 -19.19
C GLU A 686 -19.34 -41.72 -17.96
N TRP A 687 -19.54 -40.81 -17.00
CA TRP A 687 -19.00 -40.90 -15.64
C TRP A 687 -20.12 -40.67 -14.63
N ASN A 688 -20.60 -41.74 -14.00
CA ASN A 688 -21.79 -41.70 -13.14
C ASN A 688 -21.48 -41.09 -11.77
N ALA A 689 -21.75 -39.79 -11.60
CA ALA A 689 -21.52 -39.09 -10.34
C ALA A 689 -22.53 -39.53 -9.27
N ARG A 690 -22.10 -39.61 -7.99
CA ARG A 690 -23.01 -39.71 -6.84
C ARG A 690 -23.71 -38.39 -6.56
N ARG A 691 -23.01 -37.26 -6.71
CA ARG A 691 -23.55 -35.91 -6.51
C ARG A 691 -23.11 -35.00 -7.65
N LEU A 692 -24.04 -34.22 -8.17
CA LEU A 692 -23.76 -33.15 -9.13
C LEU A 692 -23.67 -31.83 -8.36
N VAL A 693 -22.55 -31.14 -8.50
CA VAL A 693 -22.19 -30.01 -7.64
C VAL A 693 -22.04 -28.71 -8.43
N ILE A 694 -22.58 -27.62 -7.88
CA ILE A 694 -22.36 -26.26 -8.35
C ILE A 694 -21.64 -25.47 -7.25
N ILE A 695 -20.59 -24.74 -7.63
CA ILE A 695 -19.83 -23.87 -6.72
C ILE A 695 -20.06 -22.41 -7.09
N ARG A 696 -20.45 -21.59 -6.10
CA ARG A 696 -20.63 -20.14 -6.28
C ARG A 696 -19.75 -19.36 -5.30
N ASP A 697 -19.01 -18.41 -5.84
CA ASP A 697 -18.23 -17.42 -5.12
C ASP A 697 -19.02 -16.10 -5.05
N LEU A 698 -18.94 -15.37 -3.94
CA LEU A 698 -19.66 -14.11 -3.77
C LEU A 698 -18.70 -12.93 -3.96
N LYS A 699 -19.12 -11.96 -4.79
CA LYS A 699 -18.29 -10.80 -5.14
C LYS A 699 -19.09 -9.52 -5.10
N THR A 700 -18.72 -8.63 -4.18
CA THR A 700 -19.30 -7.30 -4.06
C THR A 700 -18.69 -6.32 -5.05
N LEU A 701 -19.52 -5.52 -5.71
CA LEU A 701 -19.14 -4.54 -6.73
C LEU A 701 -19.63 -3.14 -6.36
N GLU A 702 -18.84 -2.11 -6.68
CA GLU A 702 -19.33 -0.72 -6.73
C GLU A 702 -20.19 -0.53 -7.99
N GLY A 703 -21.39 -1.10 -7.92
CA GLY A 703 -22.32 -1.21 -9.05
C GLY A 703 -21.82 -2.15 -10.15
N PRO A 704 -22.73 -2.87 -10.79
CA PRO A 704 -22.68 -2.94 -12.23
C PRO A 704 -23.72 -1.95 -12.75
N ASN A 705 -23.28 -0.88 -13.41
CA ASN A 705 -24.21 -0.02 -14.17
C ASN A 705 -25.15 -0.91 -15.01
N PRO A 706 -26.39 -0.50 -15.27
CA PRO A 706 -27.30 -1.26 -16.13
C PRO A 706 -26.60 -1.76 -17.42
N GLY A 707 -26.66 -3.07 -17.67
CA GLY A 707 -25.98 -3.72 -18.81
C GLY A 707 -24.54 -4.18 -18.59
N LYS A 708 -23.95 -3.97 -17.41
CA LYS A 708 -22.59 -4.43 -17.05
C LYS A 708 -22.54 -5.74 -16.25
N GLY A 709 -23.69 -6.37 -16.02
CA GLY A 709 -23.78 -7.64 -15.30
C GLY A 709 -22.92 -8.75 -15.91
N GLY A 710 -22.32 -9.58 -15.06
CA GLY A 710 -21.52 -10.74 -15.44
C GLY A 710 -20.11 -10.39 -15.93
N LEU A 711 -19.70 -9.12 -15.90
CA LEU A 711 -18.33 -8.72 -16.26
C LEU A 711 -17.31 -9.22 -15.24
N ARG A 712 -17.66 -9.22 -13.95
CA ARG A 712 -16.77 -9.74 -12.90
C ARG A 712 -16.65 -11.25 -13.03
N HIS A 713 -17.78 -11.95 -13.22
CA HIS A 713 -17.81 -13.39 -13.48
C HIS A 713 -16.89 -13.77 -14.65
N ARG A 714 -17.09 -13.13 -15.81
CA ARG A 714 -16.28 -13.40 -17.02
C ARG A 714 -14.80 -13.17 -16.83
N ARG A 715 -14.44 -12.08 -16.14
CA ARG A 715 -13.04 -11.77 -15.87
C ARG A 715 -12.41 -12.82 -14.96
N ASP A 716 -13.07 -13.17 -13.85
CA ASP A 716 -12.51 -14.11 -12.89
C ASP A 716 -12.48 -15.54 -13.45
N LEU A 717 -13.46 -15.93 -14.29
CA LEU A 717 -13.45 -17.20 -15.02
C LEU A 717 -12.27 -17.32 -15.99
N MET A 718 -11.97 -16.26 -16.75
CA MET A 718 -10.95 -16.30 -17.82
C MET A 718 -9.55 -15.92 -17.33
N GLU A 719 -9.43 -15.10 -16.29
CA GLU A 719 -8.16 -14.53 -15.83
C GLU A 719 -7.73 -14.98 -14.43
N ASP A 720 -8.61 -15.54 -13.61
CA ASP A 720 -8.28 -16.04 -12.27
C ASP A 720 -8.18 -17.56 -12.26
N VAL A 721 -7.73 -18.13 -11.13
CA VAL A 721 -7.62 -19.57 -10.91
C VAL A 721 -8.56 -20.07 -9.82
N GLN A 722 -9.14 -19.17 -9.02
CA GLN A 722 -9.92 -19.50 -7.82
C GLN A 722 -11.02 -20.54 -8.09
N LEU A 723 -11.93 -20.27 -9.04
CA LEU A 723 -13.08 -21.15 -9.32
C LEU A 723 -12.64 -22.56 -9.74
N ALA A 724 -11.63 -22.68 -10.60
CA ALA A 724 -11.11 -23.98 -11.05
C ALA A 724 -10.39 -24.74 -9.93
N LEU A 725 -9.60 -24.04 -9.10
CA LEU A 725 -8.93 -24.65 -7.96
C LEU A 725 -9.93 -25.18 -6.94
N TYR A 726 -11.00 -24.43 -6.67
CA TYR A 726 -12.04 -24.84 -5.73
C TYR A 726 -12.89 -25.97 -6.27
N ALA A 727 -13.27 -25.93 -7.55
CA ALA A 727 -13.92 -27.06 -8.22
C ALA A 727 -13.10 -28.33 -8.10
N ARG A 728 -11.81 -28.26 -8.46
CA ARG A 728 -10.97 -29.46 -8.38
C ARG A 728 -10.73 -29.92 -6.95
N ALA A 729 -10.49 -28.99 -6.04
CA ALA A 729 -10.23 -29.35 -4.66
C ALA A 729 -11.46 -29.99 -4.00
N TRP A 730 -12.67 -29.54 -4.36
CA TRP A 730 -13.91 -30.19 -3.95
C TRP A 730 -13.98 -31.65 -4.40
N GLU A 731 -13.75 -31.94 -5.67
CA GLU A 731 -13.78 -33.31 -6.22
C GLU A 731 -12.73 -34.22 -5.57
N VAL A 732 -11.54 -33.68 -5.26
CA VAL A 732 -10.48 -34.43 -4.59
C VAL A 732 -10.86 -34.75 -3.14
N CYS A 733 -11.57 -33.86 -2.46
CA CYS A 733 -12.06 -34.07 -1.10
C CYS A 733 -13.31 -34.96 -1.03
N HIS A 734 -14.09 -35.02 -2.12
CA HIS A 734 -15.34 -35.79 -2.19
C HIS A 734 -15.33 -36.72 -3.41
N PRO A 735 -14.62 -37.86 -3.34
CA PRO A 735 -14.73 -38.89 -4.36
C PRO A 735 -16.20 -39.27 -4.61
N GLY A 736 -16.59 -39.34 -5.88
CA GLY A 736 -17.96 -39.52 -6.35
C GLY A 736 -18.71 -38.24 -6.72
N ASP A 737 -18.21 -37.06 -6.35
CA ASP A 737 -18.79 -35.79 -6.77
C ASP A 737 -18.25 -35.35 -8.14
N ARG A 738 -19.14 -34.81 -8.99
CA ARG A 738 -18.76 -34.06 -10.21
C ARG A 738 -19.18 -32.63 -10.06
N VAL A 739 -18.22 -31.71 -10.13
CA VAL A 739 -18.54 -30.28 -10.25
C VAL A 739 -18.96 -30.01 -11.70
N ILE A 740 -20.24 -29.69 -11.88
CA ILE A 740 -20.85 -29.42 -13.20
C ILE A 740 -21.02 -27.93 -13.47
N GLY A 741 -20.80 -27.06 -12.49
CA GLY A 741 -20.89 -25.63 -12.67
C GLY A 741 -20.06 -24.85 -11.66
N VAL A 742 -19.47 -23.76 -12.11
CA VAL A 742 -18.84 -22.77 -11.24
C VAL A 742 -19.37 -21.40 -11.59
N GLY A 743 -19.40 -20.49 -10.62
CA GLY A 743 -19.87 -19.15 -10.91
C GLY A 743 -19.64 -18.13 -9.83
N ILE A 744 -20.09 -16.92 -10.13
CA ILE A 744 -20.00 -15.77 -9.22
C ILE A 744 -21.39 -15.18 -9.04
N THR A 745 -21.76 -14.98 -7.78
CA THR A 745 -22.85 -14.08 -7.37
C THR A 745 -22.27 -12.67 -7.30
N GLU A 746 -22.63 -11.83 -8.27
CA GLU A 746 -22.26 -10.42 -8.27
C GLU A 746 -23.26 -9.65 -7.40
N VAL A 747 -22.77 -8.95 -6.38
CA VAL A 747 -23.61 -8.15 -5.46
C VAL A 747 -23.34 -6.67 -5.70
N GLY A 748 -24.32 -6.00 -6.29
CA GLY A 748 -24.24 -4.62 -6.76
C GLY A 748 -25.50 -3.83 -6.41
N GLU A 749 -25.77 -2.75 -7.17
CA GLU A 749 -27.13 -2.15 -7.22
C GLU A 749 -28.17 -3.11 -7.81
N ARG A 750 -27.70 -4.12 -8.55
CA ARG A 750 -28.46 -5.30 -8.91
C ARG A 750 -27.59 -6.50 -8.63
N SER A 751 -28.16 -7.49 -7.97
CA SER A 751 -27.52 -8.76 -7.72
C SER A 751 -27.88 -9.77 -8.80
N GLY A 752 -26.96 -10.67 -9.12
CA GLY A 752 -27.22 -11.72 -10.10
C GLY A 752 -26.24 -12.88 -10.00
N HIS A 753 -26.76 -14.08 -10.30
CA HIS A 753 -25.98 -15.32 -10.35
C HIS A 753 -25.54 -15.57 -11.79
N TYR A 754 -24.24 -15.77 -11.99
CA TYR A 754 -23.66 -16.11 -13.29
C TYR A 754 -22.89 -17.42 -13.16
N LEU A 755 -23.14 -18.36 -14.07
CA LEU A 755 -22.52 -19.68 -14.08
C LEU A 755 -21.82 -19.95 -15.40
N GLU A 756 -20.67 -20.60 -15.33
CA GLU A 756 -20.10 -21.40 -16.42
C GLU A 756 -20.39 -22.87 -16.10
N VAL A 757 -20.97 -23.59 -17.06
CA VAL A 757 -21.51 -24.93 -16.84
C VAL A 757 -20.85 -25.92 -17.80
N ASP A 758 -20.65 -27.13 -17.29
CA ASP A 758 -20.25 -28.29 -18.06
C ASP A 758 -21.22 -28.51 -19.23
N PRO A 759 -20.74 -28.58 -20.49
CA PRO A 759 -21.63 -28.70 -21.64
C PRO A 759 -22.53 -29.94 -21.62
N ASP A 760 -22.16 -30.99 -20.88
CA ASP A 760 -23.00 -32.18 -20.72
C ASP A 760 -24.28 -31.92 -19.90
N PHE A 761 -24.34 -30.80 -19.16
CA PHE A 761 -25.46 -30.44 -18.25
C PHE A 761 -26.04 -29.05 -18.52
N ILE A 762 -25.58 -28.37 -19.59
CA ILE A 762 -25.87 -26.95 -19.80
C ILE A 762 -27.36 -26.66 -20.05
N ASP A 763 -28.04 -27.55 -20.74
CA ASP A 763 -29.45 -27.38 -21.10
C ASP A 763 -30.36 -27.62 -19.89
N GLU A 764 -30.03 -28.61 -19.05
CA GLU A 764 -30.73 -28.91 -17.80
C GLU A 764 -30.58 -27.76 -16.79
N VAL A 765 -29.36 -27.22 -16.62
CA VAL A 765 -29.12 -26.10 -15.70
C VAL A 765 -29.84 -24.83 -16.18
N ARG A 766 -29.93 -24.60 -17.49
CA ARG A 766 -30.73 -23.50 -18.07
C ARG A 766 -32.22 -23.67 -17.84
N LEU A 767 -32.72 -24.89 -18.02
CA LEU A 767 -34.13 -25.22 -17.85
C LEU A 767 -34.58 -24.98 -16.39
N LEU A 768 -33.75 -25.36 -15.42
CA LEU A 768 -34.02 -25.17 -13.99
C LEU A 768 -33.75 -23.75 -13.47
N GLY A 769 -33.32 -22.82 -14.33
CA GLY A 769 -33.26 -21.39 -14.00
C GLY A 769 -32.24 -21.01 -12.93
N LEU A 770 -31.11 -21.73 -12.83
CA LEU A 770 -30.08 -21.51 -11.80
C LEU A 770 -29.14 -20.32 -12.08
N GLY A 771 -29.69 -19.22 -12.57
CA GLY A 771 -28.97 -17.99 -12.93
C GLY A 771 -28.66 -17.86 -14.43
N THR A 772 -27.79 -16.91 -14.76
CA THR A 772 -27.35 -16.66 -16.14
C THR A 772 -26.25 -17.63 -16.52
N VAL A 773 -26.58 -18.61 -17.37
CA VAL A 773 -25.67 -19.69 -17.77
C VAL A 773 -24.90 -19.36 -19.06
N GLY A 774 -23.57 -19.36 -18.97
CA GLY A 774 -22.62 -19.21 -20.08
C GLY A 774 -21.99 -20.53 -20.53
N SER A 775 -21.30 -20.47 -21.67
CA SER A 775 -20.43 -21.53 -22.21
C SER A 775 -19.22 -20.89 -22.88
N LEU A 776 -18.54 -20.02 -22.13
CA LEU A 776 -17.42 -19.22 -22.63
C LEU A 776 -16.18 -20.08 -22.86
N VAL A 777 -16.00 -21.14 -22.08
CA VAL A 777 -14.81 -22.01 -22.17
C VAL A 777 -14.84 -22.92 -23.40
N ALA A 778 -16.04 -23.19 -23.95
CA ALA A 778 -16.27 -24.11 -25.06
C ALA A 778 -15.54 -23.73 -26.36
N GLN A 779 -15.19 -22.46 -26.55
CA GLN A 779 -14.45 -21.99 -27.74
C GLN A 779 -12.94 -21.87 -27.50
N VAL A 780 -12.47 -22.08 -26.27
CA VAL A 780 -11.09 -21.73 -25.87
C VAL A 780 -10.28 -22.94 -25.47
N TYR A 781 -10.85 -23.85 -24.67
CA TYR A 781 -10.10 -24.90 -24.00
C TYR A 781 -10.36 -26.27 -24.61
N ARG A 782 -9.28 -27.05 -24.74
CA ARG A 782 -9.28 -28.48 -25.09
C ARG A 782 -8.17 -29.19 -24.33
N GLN A 783 -8.10 -30.52 -24.41
CA GLN A 783 -6.99 -31.26 -23.85
C GLN A 783 -5.70 -31.00 -24.64
N PRO A 784 -4.52 -30.90 -23.98
CA PRO A 784 -3.27 -30.59 -24.67
C PRO A 784 -2.83 -31.61 -25.74
N SER A 785 -3.22 -32.87 -25.58
CA SER A 785 -2.87 -33.99 -26.48
C SER A 785 -3.70 -34.03 -27.77
N GLU A 786 -4.79 -33.27 -27.84
CA GLU A 786 -5.72 -33.31 -28.97
C GLU A 786 -5.24 -32.52 -30.19
N LYS A 787 -5.58 -33.05 -31.36
CA LYS A 787 -5.38 -32.38 -32.65
C LYS A 787 -6.62 -31.56 -33.01
N ALA A 788 -6.41 -30.47 -33.74
CA ALA A 788 -7.48 -29.59 -34.23
C ALA A 788 -8.62 -30.32 -34.94
N THR A 789 -8.30 -31.37 -35.70
CA THR A 789 -9.27 -32.14 -36.51
C THR A 789 -10.09 -33.14 -35.71
N SER A 790 -9.83 -33.32 -34.41
CA SER A 790 -10.44 -34.35 -33.57
C SER A 790 -10.52 -33.90 -32.10
N VAL A 791 -11.17 -32.76 -31.87
CA VAL A 791 -11.42 -32.26 -30.51
C VAL A 791 -12.70 -32.88 -29.97
N THR A 792 -12.57 -33.74 -28.96
CA THR A 792 -13.67 -34.43 -28.27
C THR A 792 -13.73 -34.10 -26.79
N SER A 793 -12.64 -33.56 -26.22
CA SER A 793 -12.54 -33.26 -24.80
C SER A 793 -13.63 -32.32 -24.32
N ASN A 794 -14.12 -32.58 -23.12
CA ASN A 794 -15.02 -31.68 -22.42
C ASN A 794 -14.29 -30.35 -22.13
N PRO A 795 -14.75 -29.21 -22.66
CA PRO A 795 -14.08 -27.92 -22.55
C PRO A 795 -14.11 -27.34 -21.13
N PHE A 796 -15.13 -27.67 -20.33
CA PHE A 796 -15.22 -27.26 -18.94
C PHE A 796 -14.14 -27.95 -18.10
N ARG A 797 -13.98 -29.26 -18.28
CA ARG A 797 -12.90 -30.04 -17.64
C ARG A 797 -11.53 -29.58 -18.12
N SER A 798 -11.39 -29.34 -19.42
CA SER A 798 -10.17 -28.78 -20.03
C SER A 798 -9.82 -27.39 -19.48
N TRP A 799 -10.81 -26.55 -19.19
CA TRP A 799 -10.60 -25.26 -18.52
C TRP A 799 -10.09 -25.43 -17.09
N ILE A 800 -10.71 -26.32 -16.29
CA ILE A 800 -10.23 -26.64 -14.93
C ILE A 800 -8.77 -27.08 -14.98
N ARG A 801 -8.46 -28.04 -15.87
CA ARG A 801 -7.10 -28.53 -16.10
C ARG A 801 -6.12 -27.42 -16.47
N HIS A 802 -6.48 -26.53 -17.39
CA HIS A 802 -5.62 -25.42 -17.80
C HIS A 802 -5.34 -24.46 -16.65
N ARG A 803 -6.37 -24.10 -15.87
CA ARG A 803 -6.20 -23.22 -14.71
C ARG A 803 -5.33 -23.85 -13.61
N ILE A 804 -5.46 -25.17 -13.37
CA ILE A 804 -4.56 -25.92 -12.49
C ILE A 804 -3.12 -25.87 -13.04
N THR A 805 -2.94 -26.11 -14.34
CA THR A 805 -1.62 -26.04 -15.00
C THR A 805 -0.97 -24.68 -14.78
N ALA A 806 -1.72 -23.58 -14.93
CA ALA A 806 -1.24 -22.23 -14.67
C ALA A 806 -0.83 -22.03 -13.19
N ALA A 807 -1.59 -22.60 -12.24
CA ALA A 807 -1.27 -22.55 -10.82
C ALA A 807 0.01 -23.32 -10.46
N LEU A 808 0.19 -24.55 -11.00
CA LEU A 808 1.43 -25.32 -10.81
C LEU A 808 2.62 -24.56 -11.44
N LEU A 809 2.41 -24.05 -12.65
CA LEU A 809 3.17 -23.01 -13.36
C LEU A 809 3.79 -21.97 -12.43
N ALA A 810 2.89 -21.20 -11.83
CA ALA A 810 3.24 -20.08 -10.97
C ALA A 810 4.01 -20.52 -9.73
N SER A 811 3.68 -21.69 -9.17
CA SER A 811 4.40 -22.27 -8.04
C SER A 811 5.85 -22.64 -8.37
N GLU A 812 6.08 -23.20 -9.55
CA GLU A 812 7.43 -23.51 -10.04
C GLU A 812 8.24 -22.24 -10.29
N GLN A 813 7.66 -21.24 -10.96
CA GLN A 813 8.33 -19.96 -11.17
C GLN A 813 8.70 -19.28 -9.84
N ALA A 814 7.78 -19.28 -8.87
CA ALA A 814 8.03 -18.76 -7.54
C ALA A 814 9.17 -19.51 -6.82
N SER A 815 9.20 -20.84 -6.93
CA SER A 815 10.23 -21.70 -6.34
C SER A 815 11.58 -21.55 -7.04
N ALA A 816 11.57 -21.24 -8.34
CA ALA A 816 12.76 -20.91 -9.11
C ALA A 816 13.30 -19.50 -8.81
N GLY A 817 12.51 -18.66 -8.14
CA GLY A 817 12.88 -17.27 -7.85
C GLY A 817 12.67 -16.31 -9.01
N LEU A 818 11.88 -16.69 -10.03
CA LEU A 818 11.59 -15.84 -11.18
C LEU A 818 10.65 -14.70 -10.74
N VAL A 819 11.18 -13.48 -10.69
CA VAL A 819 10.48 -12.27 -10.19
C VAL A 819 10.40 -11.17 -11.23
N HIS A 820 10.41 -11.55 -12.51
CA HIS A 820 10.27 -10.64 -13.62
C HIS A 820 8.92 -9.88 -13.54
N PRO A 821 8.90 -8.57 -13.86
CA PRO A 821 7.66 -7.81 -13.86
C PRO A 821 6.83 -8.12 -15.12
N THR A 822 5.50 -8.23 -14.95
CA THR A 822 4.54 -8.37 -16.05
C THR A 822 3.61 -7.16 -16.10
N PRO A 823 4.08 -6.03 -16.66
CA PRO A 823 3.38 -4.75 -16.59
C PRO A 823 1.97 -4.79 -17.21
N ARG A 824 0.97 -4.32 -16.46
CA ARG A 824 -0.44 -4.20 -16.88
C ARG A 824 -0.99 -2.90 -16.33
N GLN A 825 -1.62 -2.05 -17.14
CA GLN A 825 -2.08 -0.73 -16.70
C GLN A 825 -3.05 -0.84 -15.52
N SER A 826 -4.04 -1.73 -15.63
CA SER A 826 -5.05 -1.95 -14.58
C SER A 826 -4.48 -2.48 -13.27
N SER A 827 -3.36 -3.21 -13.30
CA SER A 827 -2.72 -3.75 -12.10
C SER A 827 -1.64 -2.83 -11.53
N CYS A 828 -0.87 -2.14 -12.39
CA CYS A 828 0.26 -1.30 -11.99
C CYS A 828 -0.20 0.03 -11.37
N SER A 829 -1.30 0.64 -11.84
CA SER A 829 -1.81 1.90 -11.29
C SER A 829 -2.13 1.81 -9.79
N TYR A 830 -2.69 0.68 -9.37
CA TYR A 830 -3.10 0.39 -7.98
C TYR A 830 -2.16 -0.60 -7.29
N CYS A 831 -0.92 -0.72 -7.76
CA CYS A 831 0.02 -1.67 -7.19
C CYS A 831 0.68 -1.11 -5.93
N ASP A 832 0.48 -1.78 -4.79
CA ASP A 832 1.03 -1.36 -3.48
C ASP A 832 2.57 -1.35 -3.42
N VAL A 833 3.25 -1.92 -4.43
CA VAL A 833 4.72 -1.93 -4.51
C VAL A 833 5.24 -1.04 -5.64
N LYS A 834 4.39 -0.22 -6.27
CA LYS A 834 4.77 0.61 -7.44
C LYS A 834 6.01 1.47 -7.17
N ALA A 835 6.10 2.06 -5.97
CA ALA A 835 7.20 2.95 -5.58
C ALA A 835 8.58 2.25 -5.57
N ILE A 836 8.62 0.96 -5.24
CA ILE A 836 9.86 0.18 -5.13
C ILE A 836 10.07 -0.81 -6.29
N CYS A 837 9.08 -0.93 -7.18
CA CYS A 837 9.12 -1.85 -8.31
C CYS A 837 10.13 -1.41 -9.39
N GLY A 838 10.45 -0.11 -9.46
CA GLY A 838 11.34 0.47 -10.48
C GLY A 838 10.67 0.74 -11.84
N LEU A 839 9.36 0.46 -11.97
CA LEU A 839 8.58 0.62 -13.21
C LEU A 839 7.43 1.63 -13.10
N ALA A 840 7.36 2.41 -12.01
CA ALA A 840 6.24 3.34 -11.78
C ALA A 840 6.05 4.31 -12.97
N ALA A 841 7.13 4.95 -13.43
CA ALA A 841 7.11 5.94 -14.50
C ALA A 841 6.62 5.41 -15.88
N SER A 842 6.70 4.10 -16.12
CA SER A 842 6.34 3.50 -17.42
C SER A 842 4.97 2.85 -17.46
N VAL A 843 4.38 2.45 -16.31
CA VAL A 843 3.21 1.56 -16.29
C VAL A 843 2.08 1.99 -15.35
N GLY A 844 2.37 2.76 -14.30
CA GLY A 844 1.39 3.22 -13.31
C GLY A 844 1.39 4.73 -13.22
N GLY A 845 0.47 5.38 -13.94
CA GLY A 845 0.45 6.84 -14.05
C GLY A 845 0.29 7.56 -12.70
N GLU A 846 1.22 8.47 -12.41
CA GLU A 846 1.02 9.86 -12.03
C GLU A 846 2.38 10.57 -12.25
N ARG A 847 2.41 11.62 -13.06
CA ARG A 847 3.63 12.38 -13.40
C ARG A 847 4.17 13.24 -12.23
N GLN A 848 3.85 12.91 -10.99
CA GLN A 848 4.19 13.75 -9.83
C GLN A 848 5.55 13.45 -9.21
N TRP A 849 6.28 12.45 -9.71
CA TRP A 849 7.60 12.07 -9.20
C TRP A 849 8.68 12.14 -10.30
N SER A 850 8.66 13.22 -11.09
CA SER A 850 9.80 13.65 -11.91
C SER A 850 10.44 14.88 -11.29
#